data_AF-A0A250II35-F1
#
_entry.id   AF-A0A250II35-F1
#
_cell.length_a   1.000
_cell.length_b   1.000
_cell.length_c   1.000
_cell.angle_alpha   90.00
_cell.angle_beta   90.00
_cell.angle_gamma   90.00
#
_symmetry.space_group_name_H-M   'P 1'
#
loop_
_entity.id
_entity.type
_entity.pdbx_description
1 polymer ?
#
loop_
_entity_poly.entity_id
_entity_poly.type
_entity_poly.pdbx_seq_one_letter_code
_entity_poly.pdbx_strand_id
1 'polypeptide(L)'
;MKNHAEKPLTRSGVEGLGAGLLAKTREPIFPVERLVSDVALEALCAVAARGSEASFVSKLTKVFGADVPAVACRALREALLGRTLVAPEIEVVTSGLGGHEAGYDNARRTILVDRRLLSEAERDKSRAAVLLIALVEEFGHHVDNLLRTEYSDQGGDGPRDEGAEFAHALFFSWQAAPPSGPFATFVRAGRVQRLSTDSTSFKKALQRHTGEQERASDEKAGPIQFFGAGRGHGKLGQSFGHESIEDALKQAFPHPKLRRQIYFGNWLRDHSQAIDPALVRPATSSNIAEGFTRIALTRVLDVMAREEFGNDDMYRLTPEKLGVYRAEEHIDNPHGIEDHSRDDKDFRKKWTEAEVSIDPETGLLNYIANRKGVWVTSSAYVEKELRAAAALGMTPEGMRLLGNALHTLEDLYSHSNFAELLLLKLGHTQVYPWAHRKVQTPTVRYPLVTGKFGSNDIQVSLAYVLNENLTATKEYVPGKRSASAEILLILLKDLPPEYLDQKQVKRLEMVMNIQEGLSKKYPQVGRVLDDLSKLMSALPNSILSAQAMKHATNVTKSQEEFLKNPSFLHPTHSQLSKDHDDHPLHLLSATLAMKVVREVGGLMAEVWNGQRRVEEVVRNALKYFVHPEDIQNTATDRRAWVFELARQWARMNPAKLQLLEKGAIIDRQFTKAKRAEACIRSRSDEFGAPDVLLARVRDTLQGVQGLA
;
A
#
# COMPACT_ATOMS: atom_id res chain seq x y z
N MET A 1 -62.25 22.06 57.61
CA MET A 1 -63.43 21.44 58.22
C MET A 1 -63.96 20.37 57.27
N LYS A 2 -64.20 19.17 57.81
CA LYS A 2 -65.07 18.04 57.39
C LYS A 2 -65.71 18.09 55.98
N ASN A 3 -65.41 17.13 55.08
CA ASN A 3 -66.05 15.81 54.91
C ASN A 3 -67.54 15.83 54.53
N HIS A 4 -67.83 15.37 53.29
CA HIS A 4 -68.79 14.30 52.87
C HIS A 4 -69.22 14.58 51.41
N ALA A 5 -68.81 13.80 50.40
CA ALA A 5 -69.10 12.39 50.07
C ALA A 5 -70.51 12.16 49.50
N GLU A 6 -70.59 11.86 48.20
CA GLU A 6 -71.33 10.70 47.68
C GLU A 6 -70.80 10.28 46.29
N LYS A 7 -70.60 8.97 46.15
CA LYS A 7 -70.17 8.16 45.00
C LYS A 7 -71.38 7.23 44.69
N PRO A 8 -71.51 6.49 43.55
CA PRO A 8 -70.45 5.55 43.15
C PRO A 8 -70.41 4.98 41.69
N LEU A 9 -69.28 4.30 41.40
CA LEU A 9 -69.07 3.03 40.63
C LEU A 9 -69.34 3.02 39.09
N THR A 10 -68.46 2.54 38.21
CA THR A 10 -67.59 1.34 38.27
C THR A 10 -66.32 1.41 37.39
N ARG A 11 -65.18 0.98 37.99
CA ARG A 11 -64.08 0.08 37.51
C ARG A 11 -63.51 0.23 36.08
N SER A 12 -62.20 0.20 35.80
CA SER A 12 -60.97 0.09 36.61
C SER A 12 -59.74 0.06 35.69
N GLY A 13 -58.77 0.95 35.93
CA GLY A 13 -57.33 0.66 35.94
C GLY A 13 -56.54 0.73 34.61
N VAL A 14 -55.28 1.17 34.52
CA VAL A 14 -54.27 1.67 35.48
C VAL A 14 -53.33 2.61 34.68
N GLU A 15 -52.72 3.53 35.41
CA GLU A 15 -51.87 4.69 35.06
C GLU A 15 -50.53 4.40 34.36
N GLY A 16 -49.92 5.49 33.84
CA GLY A 16 -48.49 5.61 33.52
C GLY A 16 -48.17 6.62 32.41
N LEU A 17 -48.61 7.89 32.50
CA LEU A 17 -47.79 9.08 32.85
C LEU A 17 -46.45 9.28 32.10
N GLY A 18 -46.43 10.27 31.21
CA GLY A 18 -45.35 11.27 31.14
C GLY A 18 -44.45 11.30 29.91
N ALA A 19 -44.73 12.19 28.95
CA ALA A 19 -43.71 12.79 28.08
C ALA A 19 -44.16 14.22 27.67
N GLY A 20 -43.54 15.22 28.31
CA GLY A 20 -43.64 16.62 27.92
C GLY A 20 -42.40 17.06 27.15
N LEU A 21 -42.64 17.87 26.11
CA LEU A 21 -41.71 18.72 25.35
C LEU A 21 -40.54 18.04 24.62
N LEU A 22 -40.59 18.13 23.28
CA LEU A 22 -39.49 18.68 22.47
C LEU A 22 -40.02 19.05 21.08
N ALA A 23 -39.93 20.34 20.75
CA ALA A 23 -40.29 20.89 19.46
C ALA A 23 -39.41 20.26 18.36
N LYS A 24 -40.05 19.60 17.39
CA LYS A 24 -39.39 19.13 16.17
C LYS A 24 -39.08 20.34 15.29
N THR A 25 -37.82 20.75 15.26
CA THR A 25 -37.23 21.44 14.11
C THR A 25 -37.39 20.52 12.90
N ARG A 26 -38.28 20.89 11.96
CA ARG A 26 -38.34 20.24 10.64
C ARG A 26 -37.07 20.64 9.89
N GLU A 27 -36.20 19.67 9.63
CA GLU A 27 -35.15 19.81 8.63
C GLU A 27 -35.79 20.11 7.25
N PRO A 28 -35.16 20.96 6.41
CA PRO A 28 -35.65 21.22 5.07
C PRO A 28 -35.54 19.95 4.21
N ILE A 29 -36.64 19.55 3.59
CA ILE A 29 -36.69 18.47 2.59
C ILE A 29 -35.92 18.97 1.36
N PHE A 30 -34.66 18.55 1.22
CA PHE A 30 -33.88 18.76 0.00
C PHE A 30 -34.49 17.93 -1.15
N PRO A 31 -34.42 18.39 -2.42
CA PRO A 31 -34.84 17.57 -3.55
C PRO A 31 -34.02 16.27 -3.56
N VAL A 32 -34.71 15.12 -3.62
CA VAL A 32 -34.09 13.78 -3.64
C VAL A 32 -33.11 13.71 -4.80
N GLU A 33 -31.82 13.54 -4.49
CA GLU A 33 -30.79 13.27 -5.48
C GLU A 33 -30.97 11.85 -6.01
N ARG A 34 -30.86 11.66 -7.33
CA ARG A 34 -31.05 10.35 -7.96
C ARG A 34 -29.91 10.04 -8.91
N LEU A 35 -29.27 8.89 -8.72
CA LEU A 35 -28.29 8.33 -9.65
C LEU A 35 -28.88 7.11 -10.34
N VAL A 36 -28.73 7.02 -11.65
CA VAL A 36 -29.15 5.85 -12.45
C VAL A 36 -28.01 5.43 -13.35
N SER A 37 -27.70 4.13 -13.37
CA SER A 37 -26.68 3.52 -14.20
C SER A 37 -27.10 2.10 -14.57
N ASP A 38 -26.94 1.73 -15.84
CA ASP A 38 -27.17 0.39 -16.39
C ASP A 38 -25.87 -0.23 -16.93
N VAL A 39 -24.73 0.45 -16.79
CA VAL A 39 -23.48 0.13 -17.47
C VAL A 39 -22.96 -1.28 -17.16
N ALA A 40 -23.05 -1.70 -15.89
CA ALA A 40 -22.58 -3.02 -15.45
C ALA A 40 -23.51 -4.15 -15.94
N LEU A 41 -24.83 -3.90 -15.89
CA LEU A 41 -25.84 -4.84 -16.39
C LEU A 41 -25.72 -5.04 -17.89
N GLU A 42 -25.58 -3.96 -18.68
CA GLU A 42 -25.40 -4.05 -20.13
C GLU A 42 -24.09 -4.75 -20.50
N ALA A 43 -23.01 -4.46 -19.79
CA ALA A 43 -21.73 -5.13 -19.98
C ALA A 43 -21.84 -6.65 -19.72
N LEU A 44 -22.52 -7.06 -18.63
CA LEU A 44 -22.72 -8.46 -18.31
C LEU A 44 -23.69 -9.16 -19.28
N CYS A 45 -24.77 -8.49 -19.72
CA CYS A 45 -25.65 -8.99 -20.79
C CYS A 45 -24.87 -9.26 -22.07
N ALA A 46 -23.98 -8.34 -22.45
CA ALA A 46 -23.12 -8.51 -23.62
C ALA A 46 -22.15 -9.69 -23.44
N VAL A 47 -21.65 -9.95 -22.23
CA VAL A 47 -20.83 -11.14 -21.94
C VAL A 47 -21.66 -12.43 -22.00
N ALA A 48 -22.90 -12.43 -21.48
CA ALA A 48 -23.79 -13.60 -21.48
C ALA A 48 -24.23 -14.01 -22.90
N ALA A 49 -24.43 -13.03 -23.78
CA ALA A 49 -24.72 -13.24 -25.20
C ALA A 49 -23.49 -13.74 -25.99
N ARG A 50 -22.27 -13.54 -25.47
CA ARG A 50 -21.02 -13.96 -26.12
C ARG A 50 -20.52 -15.31 -25.60
N GLY A 51 -20.66 -16.33 -26.43
CA GLY A 51 -20.08 -17.66 -26.21
C GLY A 51 -21.10 -18.69 -25.72
N SER A 52 -20.60 -19.88 -25.35
CA SER A 52 -21.44 -20.98 -24.89
C SER A 52 -21.85 -20.82 -23.43
N GLU A 53 -22.94 -21.49 -23.04
CA GLU A 53 -23.37 -21.60 -21.64
C GLU A 53 -22.25 -22.09 -20.72
N ALA A 54 -21.55 -23.16 -21.13
CA ALA A 54 -20.43 -23.70 -20.36
C ALA A 54 -19.31 -22.67 -20.17
N SER A 55 -19.04 -21.83 -21.17
CA SER A 55 -18.07 -20.74 -21.04
C SER A 55 -18.54 -19.68 -20.04
N PHE A 56 -19.83 -19.33 -20.05
CA PHE A 56 -20.40 -18.36 -19.12
C PHE A 56 -20.38 -18.88 -17.68
N VAL A 57 -20.79 -20.13 -17.45
CA VAL A 57 -20.70 -20.79 -16.14
C VAL A 57 -19.26 -20.80 -15.65
N SER A 58 -18.30 -21.21 -16.49
CA SER A 58 -16.88 -21.23 -16.12
C SER A 58 -16.32 -19.85 -15.77
N LYS A 59 -16.78 -18.79 -16.45
CA LYS A 59 -16.40 -17.41 -16.14
C LYS A 59 -16.88 -17.00 -14.74
N LEU A 60 -18.15 -17.25 -14.43
CA LEU A 60 -18.73 -16.89 -13.13
C LEU A 60 -18.09 -17.68 -11.98
N THR A 61 -17.91 -18.99 -12.12
CA THR A 61 -17.29 -19.81 -11.05
C THR A 61 -15.83 -19.45 -10.78
N LYS A 62 -15.14 -18.81 -11.73
CA LYS A 62 -13.77 -18.31 -11.52
C LYS A 62 -13.73 -17.02 -10.72
N VAL A 63 -14.77 -16.19 -10.82
CA VAL A 63 -14.86 -14.89 -10.13
C VAL A 63 -15.50 -15.07 -8.75
N PHE A 64 -16.65 -15.74 -8.70
CA PHE A 64 -17.50 -15.85 -7.51
C PHE A 64 -17.23 -17.11 -6.68
N GLY A 65 -16.31 -17.97 -7.11
CA GLY A 65 -15.93 -19.20 -6.41
C GLY A 65 -16.50 -20.47 -7.03
N ALA A 66 -15.78 -21.57 -6.83
CA ALA A 66 -16.16 -22.90 -7.32
C ALA A 66 -17.30 -23.54 -6.52
N ASP A 67 -17.63 -22.95 -5.37
CA ASP A 67 -18.76 -23.31 -4.51
C ASP A 67 -20.10 -22.81 -5.05
N VAL A 68 -20.11 -21.83 -5.97
CA VAL A 68 -21.34 -21.37 -6.63
C VAL A 68 -21.90 -22.46 -7.55
N PRO A 69 -23.15 -22.91 -7.36
CA PRO A 69 -23.72 -23.99 -8.17
C PRO A 69 -23.86 -23.61 -9.66
N ALA A 70 -23.48 -24.53 -10.56
CA ALA A 70 -23.64 -24.31 -12.00
C ALA A 70 -25.10 -24.10 -12.44
N VAL A 71 -26.09 -24.56 -11.65
CA VAL A 71 -27.51 -24.28 -11.88
C VAL A 71 -27.81 -22.78 -11.68
N ALA A 72 -27.24 -22.16 -10.65
CA ALA A 72 -27.41 -20.74 -10.36
C ALA A 72 -26.84 -19.86 -11.48
N CYS A 73 -25.63 -20.19 -11.95
CA CYS A 73 -25.00 -19.50 -13.09
C CYS A 73 -25.82 -19.59 -14.38
N ARG A 74 -26.53 -20.72 -14.61
CA ARG A 74 -27.41 -20.90 -15.77
C ARG A 74 -28.69 -20.08 -15.65
N ALA A 75 -29.31 -20.07 -14.47
CA ALA A 75 -30.49 -19.24 -14.20
C ALA A 75 -30.18 -17.74 -14.38
N LEU A 76 -29.03 -17.27 -13.86
CA LEU A 76 -28.57 -15.90 -14.09
C LEU A 76 -28.36 -15.62 -15.59
N ARG A 77 -27.78 -16.56 -16.35
CA ARG A 77 -27.60 -16.40 -17.80
C ARG A 77 -28.94 -16.27 -18.53
N GLU A 78 -29.91 -17.09 -18.18
CA GLU A 78 -31.27 -17.01 -18.75
C GLU A 78 -31.92 -15.67 -18.43
N ALA A 79 -31.78 -15.18 -17.20
CA ALA A 79 -32.30 -13.88 -16.80
C ALA A 79 -31.65 -12.72 -17.58
N LEU A 80 -30.33 -12.77 -17.80
CA LEU A 80 -29.60 -11.79 -18.60
C LEU A 80 -30.00 -11.81 -20.08
N LEU A 81 -30.09 -13.00 -20.69
CA LEU A 81 -30.49 -13.16 -22.09
C LEU A 81 -31.95 -12.76 -22.32
N GLY A 82 -32.82 -13.08 -21.36
CA GLY A 82 -34.23 -12.71 -21.35
C GLY A 82 -34.51 -11.27 -20.93
N ARG A 83 -33.48 -10.51 -20.52
CA ARG A 83 -33.60 -9.13 -20.02
C ARG A 83 -34.58 -9.00 -18.84
N THR A 84 -34.64 -10.01 -17.98
CA THR A 84 -35.52 -10.06 -16.80
C THR A 84 -34.80 -9.72 -15.50
N LEU A 85 -33.46 -9.70 -15.50
CA LEU A 85 -32.68 -9.27 -14.35
C LEU A 85 -32.88 -7.77 -14.08
N VAL A 86 -33.33 -7.43 -12.88
CA VAL A 86 -33.51 -6.04 -12.44
C VAL A 86 -32.20 -5.52 -11.87
N ALA A 87 -31.74 -4.35 -12.33
CA ALA A 87 -30.57 -3.70 -11.76
C ALA A 87 -30.82 -3.27 -10.30
N PRO A 88 -29.82 -3.33 -9.41
CA PRO A 88 -29.97 -2.88 -8.03
C PRO A 88 -30.26 -1.37 -7.99
N GLU A 89 -31.03 -0.94 -6.98
CA GLU A 89 -31.23 0.48 -6.73
C GLU A 89 -29.91 1.14 -6.33
N ILE A 90 -29.69 2.38 -6.75
CA ILE A 90 -28.51 3.17 -6.38
C ILE A 90 -28.94 4.34 -5.50
N GLU A 91 -28.52 4.31 -4.23
CA GLU A 91 -28.81 5.34 -3.24
C GLU A 91 -27.60 6.26 -3.06
N VAL A 92 -27.86 7.58 -3.09
CA VAL A 92 -26.84 8.60 -2.82
C VAL A 92 -26.84 8.90 -1.32
N VAL A 93 -25.71 8.63 -0.66
CA VAL A 93 -25.57 8.77 0.80
C VAL A 93 -24.55 9.85 1.16
N THR A 94 -24.70 10.45 2.34
CA THR A 94 -23.76 11.45 2.89
C THR A 94 -22.97 10.93 4.10
N SER A 95 -23.32 9.75 4.59
CA SER A 95 -22.73 9.06 5.74
C SER A 95 -23.14 7.58 5.70
N GLY A 96 -22.46 6.72 6.48
CA GLY A 96 -22.77 5.29 6.56
C GLY A 96 -21.82 4.37 5.78
N LEU A 97 -20.99 4.93 4.90
CA LEU A 97 -19.96 4.18 4.15
C LEU A 97 -18.61 4.08 4.86
N GLY A 98 -18.49 4.46 6.14
CA GLY A 98 -17.25 4.30 6.89
C GLY A 98 -16.01 5.04 6.32
N GLY A 99 -16.18 5.95 5.35
CA GLY A 99 -15.09 6.62 4.65
C GLY A 99 -14.81 6.09 3.22
N HIS A 100 -15.51 5.03 2.80
CA HIS A 100 -15.47 4.49 1.45
C HIS A 100 -16.31 5.32 0.47
N GLU A 101 -16.00 5.22 -0.82
CA GLU A 101 -16.66 6.02 -1.86
C GLU A 101 -17.95 5.36 -2.37
N ALA A 102 -18.08 4.05 -2.22
CA ALA A 102 -19.28 3.26 -2.49
C ALA A 102 -19.32 2.01 -1.60
N GLY A 103 -20.45 1.31 -1.62
CA GLY A 103 -20.64 0.02 -0.96
C GLY A 103 -21.92 -0.66 -1.44
N TYR A 104 -22.05 -1.97 -1.19
CA TYR A 104 -23.22 -2.77 -1.52
C TYR A 104 -23.85 -3.31 -0.25
N ASP A 105 -25.11 -2.95 -0.02
CA ASP A 105 -25.90 -3.47 1.11
C ASP A 105 -26.58 -4.78 0.69
N ASN A 106 -26.08 -5.90 1.22
CA ASN A 106 -26.58 -7.23 0.91
C ASN A 106 -28.04 -7.46 1.35
N ALA A 107 -28.46 -6.83 2.44
CA ALA A 107 -29.81 -7.00 2.98
C ALA A 107 -30.84 -6.22 2.15
N ARG A 108 -30.45 -5.04 1.67
CA ARG A 108 -31.32 -4.15 0.88
C ARG A 108 -31.19 -4.37 -0.64
N ARG A 109 -30.16 -5.09 -1.08
CA ARG A 109 -29.77 -5.25 -2.49
C ARG A 109 -29.63 -3.90 -3.19
N THR A 110 -28.96 -2.97 -2.51
CA THR A 110 -28.83 -1.56 -2.92
C THR A 110 -27.35 -1.18 -2.99
N ILE A 111 -26.96 -0.50 -4.07
CA ILE A 111 -25.65 0.13 -4.19
C ILE A 111 -25.73 1.50 -3.51
N LEU A 112 -24.82 1.76 -2.59
CA LEU A 112 -24.67 3.01 -1.87
C LEU A 112 -23.50 3.79 -2.48
N VAL A 113 -23.68 5.06 -2.82
CA VAL A 113 -22.63 5.92 -3.40
C VAL A 113 -22.49 7.20 -2.60
N ASP A 114 -21.25 7.54 -2.20
CA ASP A 114 -20.98 8.79 -1.48
C ASP A 114 -21.24 10.02 -2.36
N ARG A 115 -22.01 10.97 -1.82
CA ARG A 115 -22.38 12.21 -2.51
C ARG A 115 -21.17 13.04 -2.97
N ARG A 116 -20.02 12.94 -2.30
CA ARG A 116 -18.79 13.65 -2.66
C ARG A 116 -18.18 13.07 -3.92
N LEU A 117 -18.09 11.74 -4.03
CA LEU A 117 -17.61 11.08 -5.25
C LEU A 117 -18.45 11.53 -6.46
N LEU A 118 -19.77 11.61 -6.30
CA LEU A 118 -20.65 12.13 -7.34
C LEU A 118 -20.37 13.60 -7.69
N SER A 119 -20.23 14.45 -6.67
CA SER A 119 -19.94 15.88 -6.86
C SER A 119 -18.60 16.13 -7.55
N GLU A 120 -17.63 15.24 -7.36
CA GLU A 120 -16.32 15.26 -8.01
C GLU A 120 -16.37 14.69 -9.43
N ALA A 121 -17.08 13.58 -9.64
CA ALA A 121 -17.30 12.95 -10.94
C ALA A 121 -18.01 13.89 -11.94
N GLU A 122 -18.83 14.83 -11.47
CA GLU A 122 -19.42 15.88 -12.31
C GLU A 122 -18.36 16.81 -12.95
N ARG A 123 -17.19 16.95 -12.33
CA ARG A 123 -16.18 17.98 -12.67
C ARG A 123 -14.86 17.39 -13.17
N ASP A 124 -14.59 16.12 -12.87
CA ASP A 124 -13.31 15.47 -13.13
C ASP A 124 -13.51 14.10 -13.80
N LYS A 125 -12.88 13.90 -14.96
CA LYS A 125 -12.95 12.66 -15.73
C LYS A 125 -12.28 11.47 -15.05
N SER A 126 -11.22 11.70 -14.28
CA SER A 126 -10.57 10.70 -13.45
C SER A 126 -11.50 10.25 -12.33
N ARG A 127 -12.21 11.18 -11.67
CA ARG A 127 -13.18 10.82 -10.62
C ARG A 127 -14.45 10.17 -11.19
N ALA A 128 -14.86 10.59 -12.38
CA ALA A 128 -15.90 9.89 -13.13
C ALA A 128 -15.49 8.44 -13.50
N ALA A 129 -14.21 8.20 -13.78
CA ALA A 129 -13.71 6.83 -13.99
C ALA A 129 -13.80 6.00 -12.71
N VAL A 130 -13.44 6.57 -11.56
CA VAL A 130 -13.54 5.88 -10.26
C VAL A 130 -14.98 5.51 -9.95
N LEU A 131 -15.93 6.44 -10.15
CA LEU A 131 -17.35 6.17 -9.99
C LEU A 131 -17.84 5.05 -10.92
N LEU A 132 -17.37 5.00 -12.17
CA LEU A 132 -17.70 3.92 -13.08
C LEU A 132 -17.21 2.57 -12.55
N ILE A 133 -15.97 2.48 -12.05
CA ILE A 133 -15.44 1.24 -11.49
C ILE A 133 -16.21 0.84 -10.23
N ALA A 134 -16.50 1.78 -9.33
CA ALA A 134 -17.32 1.54 -8.15
C ALA A 134 -18.69 0.96 -8.49
N LEU A 135 -19.40 1.55 -9.46
CA LEU A 135 -20.71 1.03 -9.89
C LEU A 135 -20.63 -0.39 -10.48
N VAL A 136 -19.51 -0.78 -11.09
CA VAL A 136 -19.32 -2.11 -11.65
C VAL A 136 -18.93 -3.12 -10.56
N GLU A 137 -18.09 -2.71 -9.62
CA GLU A 137 -17.65 -3.51 -8.47
C GLU A 137 -18.82 -3.86 -7.55
N GLU A 138 -19.60 -2.86 -7.14
CA GLU A 138 -20.78 -3.07 -6.30
C GLU A 138 -21.89 -3.86 -7.01
N PHE A 139 -21.96 -3.77 -8.34
CA PHE A 139 -22.81 -4.67 -9.13
C PHE A 139 -22.29 -6.11 -9.14
N GLY A 140 -20.97 -6.32 -9.05
CA GLY A 140 -20.37 -7.63 -8.84
C GLY A 140 -20.83 -8.28 -7.54
N HIS A 141 -20.82 -7.54 -6.41
CA HIS A 141 -21.38 -8.02 -5.14
C HIS A 141 -22.89 -8.31 -5.24
N HIS A 142 -23.63 -7.50 -6.02
CA HIS A 142 -25.04 -7.81 -6.32
C HIS A 142 -25.22 -9.14 -7.03
N VAL A 143 -24.39 -9.42 -8.04
CA VAL A 143 -24.41 -10.69 -8.78
C VAL A 143 -24.06 -11.86 -7.86
N ASP A 144 -23.06 -11.73 -6.99
CA ASP A 144 -22.70 -12.77 -6.02
C ASP A 144 -23.86 -13.08 -5.07
N ASN A 145 -24.45 -12.03 -4.48
CA ASN A 145 -25.60 -12.16 -3.59
C ASN A 145 -26.78 -12.86 -4.29
N LEU A 146 -27.09 -12.52 -5.54
CA LEU A 146 -28.12 -13.22 -6.30
C LEU A 146 -27.78 -14.69 -6.55
N LEU A 147 -26.54 -15.00 -6.93
CA LEU A 147 -26.09 -16.37 -7.16
C LEU A 147 -26.23 -17.22 -5.90
N ARG A 148 -25.95 -16.64 -4.72
CA ARG A 148 -25.94 -17.34 -3.43
C ARG A 148 -27.27 -17.36 -2.69
N THR A 149 -28.19 -16.43 -2.99
CA THR A 149 -29.45 -16.27 -2.24
C THR A 149 -30.72 -16.41 -3.07
N GLU A 150 -30.70 -16.07 -4.37
CA GLU A 150 -31.89 -16.11 -5.23
C GLU A 150 -31.85 -17.28 -6.20
N TYR A 151 -30.70 -17.51 -6.82
CA TYR A 151 -30.51 -18.60 -7.77
C TYR A 151 -29.96 -19.88 -7.13
N SER A 152 -29.65 -19.84 -5.82
CA SER A 152 -29.34 -21.02 -4.99
C SER A 152 -29.59 -20.75 -3.51
N ASP A 153 -29.51 -21.81 -2.71
CA ASP A 153 -29.55 -21.77 -1.24
C ASP A 153 -28.14 -21.88 -0.60
N GLN A 154 -27.07 -21.59 -1.36
CA GLN A 154 -25.68 -21.77 -0.92
C GLN A 154 -25.33 -20.85 0.26
N GLY A 155 -25.82 -19.61 0.24
CA GLY A 155 -25.47 -18.58 1.21
C GLY A 155 -23.96 -18.28 1.27
N GLY A 156 -23.59 -17.56 2.33
CA GLY A 156 -22.19 -17.15 2.55
C GLY A 156 -21.73 -16.06 1.59
N ASP A 157 -20.43 -15.96 1.47
CA ASP A 157 -19.74 -15.00 0.61
C ASP A 157 -18.56 -15.72 -0.04
N GLY A 158 -18.02 -15.17 -1.11
CA GLY A 158 -16.85 -15.78 -1.72
C GLY A 158 -15.56 -15.56 -0.88
N PRO A 159 -14.46 -16.21 -1.26
CA PRO A 159 -13.22 -16.22 -0.49
C PRO A 159 -12.33 -14.98 -0.70
N ARG A 160 -12.70 -14.06 -1.60
CA ARG A 160 -11.92 -12.86 -1.99
C ARG A 160 -12.86 -11.64 -2.04
N ASP A 161 -12.45 -10.56 -2.69
CA ASP A 161 -13.39 -9.50 -3.06
C ASP A 161 -13.97 -9.82 -4.45
N GLU A 162 -15.18 -10.38 -4.47
CA GLU A 162 -15.85 -10.81 -5.69
C GLU A 162 -16.26 -9.64 -6.57
N GLY A 163 -16.52 -8.47 -5.98
CA GLY A 163 -16.83 -7.24 -6.71
C GLY A 163 -15.63 -6.77 -7.52
N ALA A 164 -14.47 -6.67 -6.89
CA ALA A 164 -13.22 -6.25 -7.52
C ALA A 164 -12.74 -7.28 -8.55
N GLU A 165 -12.85 -8.58 -8.24
CA GLU A 165 -12.57 -9.66 -9.19
C GLU A 165 -13.53 -9.62 -10.40
N PHE A 166 -14.81 -9.31 -10.18
CA PHE A 166 -15.79 -9.15 -11.24
C PHE A 166 -15.46 -7.96 -12.14
N ALA A 167 -15.19 -6.78 -11.57
CA ALA A 167 -14.83 -5.58 -12.34
C ALA A 167 -13.56 -5.81 -13.17
N HIS A 168 -12.54 -6.44 -12.58
CA HIS A 168 -11.33 -6.85 -13.29
C HIS A 168 -11.65 -7.81 -14.45
N ALA A 169 -12.35 -8.91 -14.15
CA ALA A 169 -12.64 -9.97 -15.11
C ALA A 169 -13.50 -9.46 -16.27
N LEU A 170 -14.49 -8.61 -15.99
CA LEU A 170 -15.41 -8.05 -16.96
C LEU A 170 -14.67 -7.30 -18.08
N PHE A 171 -13.73 -6.42 -17.71
CA PHE A 171 -13.02 -5.59 -18.68
C PHE A 171 -11.74 -6.23 -19.23
N PHE A 172 -10.96 -6.95 -18.43
CA PHE A 172 -9.71 -7.58 -18.90
C PHE A 172 -9.93 -8.96 -19.53
N SER A 173 -10.56 -9.87 -18.79
CA SER A 173 -10.65 -11.28 -19.20
C SER A 173 -11.78 -11.53 -20.17
N TRP A 174 -12.93 -10.89 -19.97
CA TRP A 174 -14.14 -11.08 -20.77
C TRP A 174 -14.31 -10.01 -21.85
N GLN A 175 -13.39 -9.04 -21.88
CA GLN A 175 -13.25 -8.00 -22.90
C GLN A 175 -14.59 -7.27 -23.16
N ALA A 176 -15.33 -6.95 -22.10
CA ALA A 176 -16.45 -6.05 -22.21
C ALA A 176 -15.95 -4.69 -22.70
N ALA A 177 -16.66 -4.11 -23.67
CA ALA A 177 -16.31 -2.79 -24.16
C ALA A 177 -16.61 -1.75 -23.05
N PRO A 178 -15.67 -0.85 -22.71
CA PRO A 178 -15.97 0.26 -21.83
C PRO A 178 -17.04 1.16 -22.48
N PRO A 179 -17.81 1.91 -21.67
CA PRO A 179 -18.84 2.79 -22.20
C PRO A 179 -18.23 3.84 -23.13
N SER A 180 -18.74 3.91 -24.36
CA SER A 180 -18.33 4.91 -25.38
C SER A 180 -19.04 6.26 -25.22
N GLY A 181 -20.01 6.34 -24.30
CA GLY A 181 -20.81 7.51 -23.99
C GLY A 181 -21.02 7.68 -22.48
N PRO A 182 -22.02 8.45 -22.05
CA PRO A 182 -22.36 8.57 -20.64
C PRO A 182 -22.67 7.23 -20.01
N PHE A 183 -22.09 6.94 -18.86
CA PHE A 183 -22.30 5.68 -18.13
C PHE A 183 -23.32 5.80 -17.01
N ALA A 184 -23.65 7.03 -16.58
CA ALA A 184 -24.65 7.27 -15.55
C ALA A 184 -25.37 8.61 -15.76
N THR A 185 -26.60 8.70 -15.25
CA THR A 185 -27.39 9.93 -15.18
C THR A 185 -27.60 10.31 -13.73
N PHE A 186 -27.15 11.52 -13.35
CA PHE A 186 -27.30 12.08 -12.01
C PHE A 186 -28.26 13.26 -12.05
N VAL A 187 -29.29 13.21 -11.20
CA VAL A 187 -30.30 14.27 -11.07
C VAL A 187 -30.16 14.94 -9.71
N ARG A 188 -29.90 16.25 -9.71
CA ARG A 188 -29.79 17.07 -8.50
C ARG A 188 -30.50 18.40 -8.69
N ALA A 189 -31.43 18.72 -7.79
CA ALA A 189 -32.22 19.95 -7.82
C ALA A 189 -32.87 20.22 -9.20
N GLY A 190 -33.43 19.18 -9.82
CA GLY A 190 -34.08 19.26 -11.13
C GLY A 190 -33.13 19.37 -12.34
N ARG A 191 -31.81 19.43 -12.13
CA ARG A 191 -30.82 19.39 -13.21
C ARG A 191 -30.42 17.96 -13.50
N VAL A 192 -30.50 17.58 -14.77
CA VAL A 192 -30.07 16.27 -15.28
C VAL A 192 -28.64 16.38 -15.80
N GLN A 193 -27.71 15.66 -15.19
CA GLN A 193 -26.31 15.60 -15.59
C GLN A 193 -25.99 14.20 -16.11
N ARG A 194 -25.38 14.12 -17.29
CA ARG A 194 -24.87 12.86 -17.87
C ARG A 194 -23.38 12.74 -17.55
N LEU A 195 -23.00 11.70 -16.83
CA LEU A 195 -21.62 11.45 -16.39
C LEU A 195 -20.90 10.59 -17.43
N SER A 196 -19.72 11.04 -17.86
CA SER A 196 -18.86 10.31 -18.79
C SER A 196 -17.40 10.44 -18.37
N THR A 197 -16.60 9.43 -18.70
CA THR A 197 -15.14 9.43 -18.53
C THR A 197 -14.45 9.26 -19.89
N ASP A 198 -13.12 9.28 -19.91
CA ASP A 198 -12.29 9.02 -21.09
C ASP A 198 -11.48 7.73 -20.92
N SER A 199 -11.02 7.15 -22.03
CA SER A 199 -10.30 5.86 -22.03
C SER A 199 -9.02 5.86 -21.20
N THR A 200 -8.35 7.00 -21.06
CA THR A 200 -7.10 7.09 -20.29
C THR A 200 -7.41 7.07 -18.80
N SER A 201 -8.37 7.88 -18.37
CA SER A 201 -8.88 7.91 -17.00
C SER A 201 -9.47 6.56 -16.58
N PHE A 202 -10.24 5.93 -17.47
CA PHE A 202 -10.81 4.60 -17.25
C PHE A 202 -9.73 3.52 -17.07
N LYS A 203 -8.76 3.41 -17.99
CA LYS A 203 -7.69 2.41 -17.88
C LYS A 203 -6.89 2.57 -16.57
N LYS A 204 -6.61 3.81 -16.17
CA LYS A 204 -5.91 4.11 -14.92
C LYS A 204 -6.73 3.74 -13.69
N ALA A 205 -8.02 4.07 -13.66
CA ALA A 205 -8.90 3.72 -12.56
C ALA A 205 -9.07 2.19 -12.45
N LEU A 206 -9.25 1.50 -13.58
CA LEU A 206 -9.37 0.06 -13.62
C LEU A 206 -8.10 -0.62 -13.06
N GLN A 207 -6.90 -0.21 -13.50
CA GLN A 207 -5.64 -0.76 -12.98
C GLN A 207 -5.45 -0.54 -11.48
N ARG A 208 -5.88 0.62 -10.97
CA ARG A 208 -5.72 1.00 -9.56
C ARG A 208 -6.68 0.27 -8.64
N HIS A 209 -7.97 0.26 -9.00
CA HIS A 209 -9.03 -0.25 -8.12
C HIS A 209 -9.31 -1.74 -8.32
N THR A 210 -8.64 -2.42 -9.25
CA THR A 210 -8.77 -3.86 -9.44
C THR A 210 -7.44 -4.61 -9.42
N GLY A 211 -6.43 -4.04 -8.76
CA GLY A 211 -5.12 -4.67 -8.54
C GLY A 211 -5.19 -5.89 -7.63
N GLU A 212 -4.14 -6.71 -7.60
CA GLU A 212 -4.11 -7.98 -6.85
C GLU A 212 -4.40 -7.81 -5.35
N GLN A 213 -3.96 -6.69 -4.76
CA GLN A 213 -4.19 -6.32 -3.36
C GLN A 213 -5.66 -6.02 -3.07
N GLU A 214 -6.33 -5.20 -3.90
CA GLU A 214 -7.75 -4.87 -3.74
C GLU A 214 -8.59 -6.14 -3.87
N ARG A 215 -8.31 -6.97 -4.89
CA ARG A 215 -8.98 -8.26 -5.09
C ARG A 215 -8.72 -9.29 -3.98
N ALA A 216 -7.76 -9.06 -3.09
CA ALA A 216 -7.45 -9.94 -1.96
C ALA A 216 -8.04 -9.46 -0.62
N SER A 217 -8.59 -8.25 -0.57
CA SER A 217 -9.02 -7.58 0.66
C SER A 217 -10.48 -7.16 0.58
N ASP A 218 -11.37 -8.04 1.05
CA ASP A 218 -12.82 -7.83 1.03
C ASP A 218 -13.29 -7.12 2.31
N GLU A 219 -13.43 -5.80 2.22
CA GLU A 219 -13.77 -4.94 3.35
C GLU A 219 -15.28 -4.87 3.64
N LYS A 220 -15.68 -5.15 4.88
CA LYS A 220 -17.11 -5.22 5.27
C LYS A 220 -17.42 -4.55 6.61
N ALA A 221 -18.64 -4.02 6.73
CA ALA A 221 -19.24 -3.68 8.01
C ALA A 221 -20.72 -4.07 8.04
N GLY A 222 -21.05 -5.09 8.85
CA GLY A 222 -22.41 -5.61 8.91
C GLY A 222 -22.82 -6.20 7.55
N PRO A 223 -23.98 -5.83 6.98
CA PRO A 223 -24.43 -6.33 5.67
C PRO A 223 -23.76 -5.61 4.48
N ILE A 224 -22.91 -4.60 4.73
CA ILE A 224 -22.35 -3.73 3.70
C ILE A 224 -20.94 -4.22 3.33
N GLN A 225 -20.74 -4.50 2.03
CA GLN A 225 -19.44 -4.63 1.36
C GLN A 225 -19.00 -3.27 0.83
N PHE A 226 -17.70 -2.96 0.84
CA PHE A 226 -17.20 -1.63 0.47
C PHE A 226 -16.25 -1.64 -0.72
N PHE A 227 -16.40 -0.66 -1.61
CA PHE A 227 -15.50 -0.41 -2.72
C PHE A 227 -14.04 -0.22 -2.29
N GLY A 228 -13.13 -0.93 -2.99
CA GLY A 228 -11.68 -0.86 -2.84
C GLY A 228 -11.10 0.51 -3.23
N ALA A 229 -10.23 1.06 -2.40
CA ALA A 229 -9.87 2.48 -2.50
C ALA A 229 -8.74 2.79 -3.50
N GLY A 230 -8.14 1.77 -4.12
CA GLY A 230 -7.27 1.85 -5.31
C GLY A 230 -5.95 2.59 -5.13
N ARG A 231 -5.58 2.85 -3.88
CA ARG A 231 -4.25 3.19 -3.36
C ARG A 231 -4.09 2.25 -2.18
N GLY A 232 -2.89 1.86 -1.71
CA GLY A 232 -2.76 1.21 -0.38
C GLY A 232 -3.73 1.90 0.59
N HIS A 233 -4.73 1.11 1.04
CA HIS A 233 -6.20 1.30 1.01
C HIS A 233 -6.81 2.72 0.94
N GLY A 234 -6.28 3.73 0.24
CA GLY A 234 -6.91 4.94 -0.34
C GLY A 234 -8.11 5.61 0.34
N LYS A 235 -8.38 5.39 1.63
CA LYS A 235 -9.53 5.93 2.33
C LYS A 235 -9.17 7.33 2.73
N LEU A 236 -10.00 8.30 2.39
CA LEU A 236 -9.82 9.67 2.85
C LEU A 236 -9.87 9.71 4.39
N GLY A 237 -8.69 9.71 5.00
CA GLY A 237 -8.55 9.66 6.46
C GLY A 237 -8.67 8.27 7.07
N GLN A 238 -8.51 7.17 6.33
CA GLN A 238 -8.42 5.81 6.92
C GLN A 238 -7.32 4.90 6.36
N SER A 239 -6.68 5.27 5.26
CA SER A 239 -5.55 4.50 4.75
C SER A 239 -4.66 5.34 3.85
N PHE A 240 -3.38 5.03 3.95
CA PHE A 240 -2.29 5.86 3.52
C PHE A 240 -1.18 4.97 2.97
N GLY A 241 -1.24 4.62 1.68
CA GLY A 241 -0.06 4.17 0.95
C GLY A 241 1.02 5.27 0.86
N HIS A 242 2.19 4.93 0.29
CA HIS A 242 3.37 5.79 0.22
C HIS A 242 3.14 7.14 -0.51
N GLU A 243 2.05 7.27 -1.29
CA GLU A 243 1.63 8.51 -1.95
C GLU A 243 0.95 9.54 -1.00
N SER A 244 0.75 9.21 0.29
CA SER A 244 0.06 10.07 1.28
C SER A 244 0.75 11.44 1.49
N ILE A 245 2.05 11.51 1.19
CA ILE A 245 2.86 12.73 1.23
C ILE A 245 2.36 13.79 0.24
N GLU A 246 1.94 13.39 -0.97
CA GLU A 246 1.45 14.34 -1.97
C GLU A 246 0.12 14.97 -1.54
N ASP A 247 -0.75 14.20 -0.90
CA ASP A 247 -2.02 14.72 -0.40
C ASP A 247 -1.82 15.62 0.84
N ALA A 248 -0.92 15.24 1.75
CA ALA A 248 -0.56 16.06 2.91
C ALA A 248 -0.02 17.44 2.51
N LEU A 249 0.71 17.51 1.39
CA LEU A 249 1.43 18.69 0.91
C LEU A 249 0.64 19.55 -0.09
N LYS A 250 -0.56 19.15 -0.50
CA LYS A 250 -1.37 19.84 -1.52
C LYS A 250 -1.59 21.33 -1.25
N GLN A 251 -1.73 21.73 0.01
CA GLN A 251 -1.92 23.13 0.38
C GLN A 251 -0.64 23.96 0.22
N ALA A 252 0.50 23.43 0.67
CA ALA A 252 1.79 24.13 0.60
C ALA A 252 2.38 24.12 -0.83
N PHE A 253 2.13 23.04 -1.57
CA PHE A 253 2.63 22.82 -2.92
C PHE A 253 1.45 22.53 -3.86
N PRO A 254 0.70 23.55 -4.32
CA PRO A 254 -0.52 23.36 -5.09
C PRO A 254 -0.27 22.69 -6.45
N HIS A 255 0.91 22.87 -7.04
CA HIS A 255 1.24 22.31 -8.34
C HIS A 255 1.65 20.83 -8.23
N PRO A 256 0.94 19.87 -8.88
CA PRO A 256 1.22 18.44 -8.77
C PRO A 256 2.66 18.04 -9.12
N LYS A 257 3.24 18.70 -10.13
CA LYS A 257 4.65 18.48 -10.51
C LYS A 257 5.64 18.65 -9.34
N LEU A 258 5.40 19.62 -8.45
CA LEU A 258 6.28 19.86 -7.30
C LEU A 258 6.12 18.78 -6.25
N ARG A 259 4.89 18.32 -6.02
CA ARG A 259 4.61 17.22 -5.08
C ARG A 259 5.22 15.91 -5.54
N ARG A 260 5.16 15.65 -6.85
CA ARG A 260 5.79 14.48 -7.46
C ARG A 260 7.31 14.48 -7.33
N GLN A 261 7.93 15.66 -7.31
CA GLN A 261 9.37 15.82 -7.05
C GLN A 261 9.73 15.53 -5.60
N ILE A 262 8.88 15.93 -4.65
CA ILE A 262 9.04 15.60 -3.23
C ILE A 262 8.82 14.10 -3.03
N TYR A 263 7.77 13.54 -3.62
CA TYR A 263 7.48 12.11 -3.57
C TYR A 263 8.62 11.28 -4.14
N PHE A 264 9.28 11.73 -5.21
CA PHE A 264 10.46 11.05 -5.73
C PHE A 264 11.60 10.90 -4.70
N GLY A 265 11.80 11.89 -3.82
CA GLY A 265 12.76 11.77 -2.71
C GLY A 265 12.36 10.70 -1.68
N ASN A 266 11.08 10.67 -1.31
CA ASN A 266 10.53 9.66 -0.42
C ASN A 266 10.65 8.24 -1.05
N TRP A 267 10.20 8.08 -2.29
CA TRP A 267 10.33 6.85 -3.08
C TRP A 267 11.79 6.36 -3.18
N LEU A 268 12.74 7.29 -3.32
CA LEU A 268 14.16 6.96 -3.37
C LEU A 268 14.69 6.38 -2.07
N ARG A 269 14.11 6.71 -0.91
CA ARG A 269 14.48 6.11 0.37
C ARG A 269 13.88 4.71 0.49
N ASP A 270 12.59 4.55 0.20
CA ASP A 270 11.96 3.21 0.16
C ASP A 270 12.79 2.21 -0.67
N HIS A 271 13.24 2.64 -1.86
CA HIS A 271 13.92 1.76 -2.79
C HIS A 271 15.44 1.64 -2.54
N SER A 272 16.05 2.51 -1.73
CA SER A 272 17.49 2.35 -1.38
C SER A 272 17.72 1.15 -0.46
N GLN A 273 16.69 0.65 0.22
CA GLN A 273 16.71 -0.60 0.99
C GLN A 273 17.07 -1.84 0.15
N ALA A 274 16.84 -1.80 -1.18
CA ALA A 274 17.28 -2.86 -2.09
C ALA A 274 18.81 -2.89 -2.29
N ILE A 275 19.52 -1.82 -1.92
CA ILE A 275 20.97 -1.70 -1.98
C ILE A 275 21.53 -1.94 -0.56
N ASP A 276 21.33 -3.15 -0.05
CA ASP A 276 21.83 -3.63 1.24
C ASP A 276 22.97 -4.65 1.04
N PRO A 277 23.97 -4.74 1.94
CA PRO A 277 25.07 -5.71 1.80
C PRO A 277 24.62 -7.17 1.68
N ALA A 278 23.45 -7.54 2.20
CA ALA A 278 22.92 -8.89 2.04
C ALA A 278 22.45 -9.21 0.61
N LEU A 279 22.20 -8.18 -0.21
CA LEU A 279 21.72 -8.29 -1.59
C LEU A 279 22.75 -7.89 -2.64
N VAL A 280 23.71 -7.06 -2.23
CA VAL A 280 24.71 -6.49 -3.11
C VAL A 280 25.92 -7.42 -3.16
N ARG A 281 26.09 -8.08 -4.30
CA ARG A 281 27.31 -8.83 -4.60
C ARG A 281 28.47 -7.85 -4.85
N PRO A 282 29.62 -7.98 -4.17
CA PRO A 282 30.81 -7.20 -4.46
C PRO A 282 31.23 -7.39 -5.92
N ALA A 283 31.67 -6.32 -6.58
CA ALA A 283 32.06 -6.39 -8.01
C ALA A 283 33.22 -7.36 -8.30
N THR A 284 34.01 -7.70 -7.27
CA THR A 284 35.10 -8.68 -7.32
C THR A 284 34.64 -10.12 -7.16
N SER A 285 33.41 -10.36 -6.71
CA SER A 285 32.87 -11.69 -6.47
C SER A 285 32.20 -12.24 -7.74
N SER A 286 32.58 -13.45 -8.15
CA SER A 286 31.88 -14.21 -9.19
C SER A 286 30.72 -15.07 -8.67
N ASN A 287 30.49 -15.10 -7.35
CA ASN A 287 29.45 -15.92 -6.76
C ASN A 287 28.08 -15.25 -6.90
N ILE A 288 27.33 -15.62 -7.94
CA ILE A 288 25.99 -15.09 -8.20
C ILE A 288 24.95 -15.38 -7.09
N ALA A 289 25.22 -16.35 -6.21
CA ALA A 289 24.36 -16.62 -5.06
C ALA A 289 24.47 -15.52 -3.97
N GLU A 290 25.44 -14.61 -4.08
CA GLU A 290 25.57 -13.41 -3.24
C GLU A 290 24.71 -12.25 -3.73
N GLY A 291 24.02 -12.39 -4.88
CA GLY A 291 23.07 -11.41 -5.40
C GLY A 291 23.59 -10.68 -6.63
N PHE A 292 23.14 -9.44 -6.82
CA PHE A 292 23.45 -8.62 -7.98
C PHE A 292 24.38 -7.47 -7.60
N THR A 293 25.13 -6.92 -8.56
CA THR A 293 25.96 -5.74 -8.25
C THR A 293 25.09 -4.51 -7.96
N ARG A 294 25.61 -3.56 -7.16
CA ARG A 294 24.96 -2.26 -6.91
C ARG A 294 24.59 -1.54 -8.21
N ILE A 295 25.45 -1.63 -9.24
CA ILE A 295 25.21 -1.01 -10.55
C ILE A 295 23.99 -1.64 -11.23
N ALA A 296 23.88 -2.97 -11.22
CA ALA A 296 22.74 -3.66 -11.82
C ALA A 296 21.44 -3.32 -11.10
N LEU A 297 21.41 -3.40 -9.76
CA LEU A 297 20.21 -3.07 -8.98
C LEU A 297 19.78 -1.61 -9.15
N THR A 298 20.74 -0.67 -9.15
CA THR A 298 20.45 0.75 -9.43
C THR A 298 19.82 0.93 -10.81
N ARG A 299 20.30 0.21 -11.84
CA ARG A 299 19.74 0.29 -13.19
C ARG A 299 18.36 -0.33 -13.28
N VAL A 300 18.09 -1.43 -12.56
CA VAL A 300 16.73 -1.99 -12.45
C VAL A 300 15.79 -0.96 -11.85
N LEU A 301 16.20 -0.32 -10.75
CA LEU A 301 15.43 0.75 -10.12
C LEU A 301 15.27 1.98 -11.04
N ASP A 302 16.22 2.29 -11.92
CA ASP A 302 16.06 3.35 -12.95
C ASP A 302 14.95 3.01 -13.95
N VAL A 303 14.81 1.74 -14.33
CA VAL A 303 13.67 1.29 -15.16
C VAL A 303 12.36 1.54 -14.40
N MET A 304 12.30 1.17 -13.12
CA MET A 304 11.11 1.37 -12.28
C MET A 304 10.78 2.86 -12.09
N ALA A 305 11.78 3.69 -11.80
CA ALA A 305 11.60 5.13 -11.67
C ALA A 305 11.07 5.75 -12.97
N ARG A 306 11.47 5.24 -14.14
CA ARG A 306 10.94 5.74 -15.42
C ARG A 306 9.50 5.34 -15.68
N GLU A 307 9.10 4.15 -15.25
CA GLU A 307 7.70 3.73 -15.31
C GLU A 307 6.84 4.59 -14.36
N GLU A 308 7.36 4.86 -13.16
CA GLU A 308 6.63 5.59 -12.12
C GLU A 308 6.60 7.09 -12.37
N PHE A 309 7.71 7.72 -12.74
CA PHE A 309 7.86 9.18 -12.83
C PHE A 309 7.96 9.70 -14.27
N GLY A 310 8.22 8.82 -15.25
CA GLY A 310 8.49 9.17 -16.64
C GLY A 310 9.99 9.33 -16.95
N ASN A 311 10.31 9.54 -18.23
CA ASN A 311 11.68 9.60 -18.74
C ASN A 311 12.39 10.96 -18.59
N ASP A 312 12.04 11.76 -17.58
CA ASP A 312 12.71 13.05 -17.34
C ASP A 312 14.07 12.83 -16.65
N ASP A 313 15.11 13.56 -17.05
CA ASP A 313 16.48 13.40 -16.55
C ASP A 313 16.59 13.65 -15.05
N MET A 314 15.71 14.48 -14.48
CA MET A 314 15.64 14.70 -13.03
C MET A 314 15.32 13.41 -12.24
N TYR A 315 14.54 12.49 -12.82
CA TYR A 315 14.16 11.22 -12.20
C TYR A 315 15.12 10.06 -12.48
N ARG A 316 16.12 10.26 -13.35
CA ARG A 316 17.13 9.23 -13.64
C ARG A 316 17.94 8.87 -12.40
N LEU A 317 18.12 7.57 -12.18
CA LEU A 317 18.90 7.05 -11.07
C LEU A 317 20.35 6.81 -11.45
N THR A 318 21.23 7.22 -10.55
CA THR A 318 22.64 6.84 -10.54
C THR A 318 22.96 6.24 -9.16
N PRO A 319 24.05 5.46 -9.01
CA PRO A 319 24.44 4.92 -7.71
C PRO A 319 24.57 5.99 -6.64
N GLU A 320 25.00 7.20 -7.01
CA GLU A 320 25.15 8.35 -6.13
C GLU A 320 23.81 8.97 -5.73
N LYS A 321 22.86 9.08 -6.67
CA LYS A 321 21.52 9.64 -6.38
C LYS A 321 20.68 8.69 -5.54
N LEU A 322 20.73 7.39 -5.83
CA LEU A 322 20.03 6.36 -5.07
C LEU A 322 20.72 6.09 -3.72
N GLY A 323 22.04 6.09 -3.69
CA GLY A 323 22.81 5.73 -2.50
C GLY A 323 22.77 4.24 -2.19
N VAL A 324 22.89 3.92 -0.90
CA VAL A 324 22.79 2.57 -0.33
C VAL A 324 21.79 2.59 0.83
N TYR A 325 21.37 1.43 1.33
CA TYR A 325 20.60 1.35 2.56
C TYR A 325 21.38 1.96 3.75
N ARG A 326 20.71 2.80 4.53
CA ARG A 326 21.26 3.44 5.73
C ARG A 326 20.21 3.52 6.83
N ALA A 327 20.47 2.89 7.97
CA ALA A 327 19.49 2.80 9.06
C ALA A 327 18.99 4.17 9.55
N GLU A 328 19.86 5.20 9.57
CA GLU A 328 19.47 6.54 10.01
C GLU A 328 18.45 7.23 9.10
N GLU A 329 18.34 6.81 7.82
CA GLU A 329 17.37 7.36 6.87
C GLU A 329 15.96 6.79 7.11
N HIS A 330 15.86 5.64 7.78
CA HIS A 330 14.65 4.84 7.99
C HIS A 330 14.24 4.71 9.46
N ILE A 331 14.84 5.49 10.36
CA ILE A 331 14.73 5.31 11.82
C ILE A 331 15.16 3.92 12.33
N ASP A 332 15.73 3.05 11.49
CA ASP A 332 15.96 1.64 11.79
C ASP A 332 17.02 1.44 12.90
N ASN A 333 16.86 0.34 13.64
CA ASN A 333 17.78 -0.10 14.67
C ASN A 333 19.00 -0.76 14.03
N PRO A 334 20.22 -0.20 14.18
CA PRO A 334 21.41 -0.73 13.53
C PRO A 334 21.98 -2.00 14.20
N HIS A 335 21.36 -2.48 15.27
CA HIS A 335 21.80 -3.66 15.98
C HIS A 335 21.87 -4.88 15.05
N GLY A 336 23.09 -5.41 14.90
CA GLY A 336 23.39 -6.58 14.07
C GLY A 336 24.06 -6.27 12.73
N ILE A 337 24.14 -5.00 12.33
CA ILE A 337 24.80 -4.60 11.07
C ILE A 337 26.31 -4.87 11.10
N GLU A 338 26.81 -5.60 10.10
CA GLU A 338 28.24 -5.89 9.94
C GLU A 338 28.95 -4.82 9.09
N ASP A 339 30.28 -4.77 9.15
CA ASP A 339 31.07 -3.79 8.40
C ASP A 339 31.38 -4.29 6.99
N HIS A 340 30.60 -3.81 6.02
CA HIS A 340 30.79 -4.05 4.59
C HIS A 340 31.40 -2.85 3.85
N SER A 341 31.97 -1.88 4.55
CA SER A 341 32.55 -0.68 3.94
C SER A 341 33.77 -0.96 3.02
N ARG A 342 34.30 -2.19 3.07
CA ARG A 342 35.33 -2.68 2.15
C ARG A 342 34.78 -3.12 0.79
N ASP A 343 33.54 -3.60 0.78
CA ASP A 343 32.84 -4.05 -0.43
C ASP A 343 32.27 -2.85 -1.19
N ASP A 344 31.68 -1.91 -0.46
CA ASP A 344 31.29 -0.58 -0.95
C ASP A 344 31.49 0.45 0.16
N LYS A 345 32.28 1.50 -0.10
CA LYS A 345 32.61 2.55 0.87
C LYS A 345 31.40 3.32 1.41
N ASP A 346 30.28 3.29 0.70
CA ASP A 346 29.06 4.00 1.09
C ASP A 346 28.29 3.23 2.18
N PHE A 347 28.53 1.91 2.31
CA PHE A 347 27.96 1.12 3.39
C PHE A 347 28.46 1.60 4.75
N ARG A 348 27.54 1.58 5.72
CA ARG A 348 27.87 1.95 7.09
C ARG A 348 28.81 0.93 7.74
N LYS A 349 29.56 1.40 8.74
CA LYS A 349 30.37 0.55 9.60
C LYS A 349 29.49 -0.21 10.60
N LYS A 350 30.12 -1.18 11.27
CA LYS A 350 29.54 -1.95 12.38
C LYS A 350 28.97 -1.02 13.47
N TRP A 351 27.81 -1.38 13.98
CA TRP A 351 27.15 -0.71 15.11
C TRP A 351 27.97 -0.84 16.42
N THR A 352 27.61 -0.04 17.43
CA THR A 352 28.19 -0.13 18.79
C THR A 352 27.13 -0.31 19.86
N GLU A 353 27.46 -0.97 20.98
CA GLU A 353 26.51 -1.13 22.11
C GLU A 353 25.99 0.21 22.63
N ALA A 354 26.85 1.22 22.69
CA ALA A 354 26.46 2.56 23.11
C ALA A 354 25.44 3.20 22.14
N GLU A 355 25.59 2.99 20.84
CA GLU A 355 24.67 3.51 19.81
C GLU A 355 23.25 2.96 19.94
N VAL A 356 23.10 1.69 20.32
CA VAL A 356 21.79 1.03 20.47
C VAL A 356 21.31 0.98 21.92
N SER A 357 22.02 1.64 22.83
CA SER A 357 21.61 1.79 24.22
C SER A 357 20.55 2.88 24.37
N ILE A 358 19.78 2.79 25.45
CA ILE A 358 18.77 3.79 25.80
C ILE A 358 19.48 5.04 26.36
N ASP A 359 19.10 6.20 25.87
CA ASP A 359 19.41 7.49 26.49
C ASP A 359 18.58 7.65 27.78
N PRO A 360 19.20 7.68 28.97
CA PRO A 360 18.47 7.77 30.24
C PRO A 360 17.74 9.11 30.44
N GLU A 361 18.09 10.16 29.68
CA GLU A 361 17.41 11.46 29.77
C GLU A 361 16.09 11.48 29.00
N THR A 362 16.05 10.83 27.84
CA THR A 362 14.91 10.92 26.90
C THR A 362 14.08 9.63 26.82
N GLY A 363 14.68 8.48 27.12
CA GLY A 363 14.07 7.16 26.94
C GLY A 363 14.05 6.67 25.48
N LEU A 364 14.72 7.38 24.57
CA LEU A 364 14.92 6.95 23.18
C LEU A 364 16.21 6.13 23.08
N LEU A 365 16.32 5.26 22.07
CA LEU A 365 17.64 4.71 21.71
C LEU A 365 18.55 5.78 21.11
N ASN A 366 19.85 5.67 21.39
CA ASN A 366 20.82 6.71 21.12
C ASN A 366 20.93 7.10 19.64
N TYR A 367 20.85 6.14 18.71
CA TYR A 367 20.84 6.39 17.25
C TYR A 367 19.62 7.19 16.75
N ILE A 368 18.57 7.35 17.55
CA ILE A 368 17.37 8.08 17.10
C ILE A 368 17.65 9.59 17.09
N ALA A 369 18.11 10.11 18.23
CA ALA A 369 18.28 11.56 18.40
C ALA A 369 19.41 11.99 19.34
N ASN A 370 20.11 11.09 20.05
CA ASN A 370 21.16 11.48 20.97
C ASN A 370 22.46 11.80 20.21
N ARG A 371 22.79 13.09 20.10
CA ARG A 371 23.98 13.57 19.38
C ARG A 371 25.21 13.79 20.27
N LYS A 372 25.18 13.33 21.53
CA LYS A 372 26.31 13.45 22.46
C LYS A 372 27.41 12.40 22.19
N GLY A 373 27.12 11.36 21.41
CA GLY A 373 28.04 10.30 21.05
C GLY A 373 28.69 10.45 19.66
N VAL A 374 29.41 9.41 19.25
CA VAL A 374 30.12 9.34 17.95
C VAL A 374 29.33 8.61 16.85
N TRP A 375 28.10 8.18 17.15
CA TRP A 375 27.21 7.51 16.21
C TRP A 375 26.41 8.53 15.37
N VAL A 376 25.91 8.07 14.23
CA VAL A 376 25.00 8.86 13.39
C VAL A 376 23.58 8.77 13.97
N THR A 377 22.79 9.82 13.80
CA THR A 377 21.39 9.81 14.24
C THR A 377 20.43 10.19 13.13
N SER A 378 19.23 9.61 13.13
CA SER A 378 18.15 10.00 12.21
C SER A 378 17.78 11.47 12.36
N SER A 379 17.80 12.00 13.57
CA SER A 379 17.59 13.43 13.79
C SER A 379 18.66 14.29 13.12
N ALA A 380 19.94 13.86 13.11
CA ALA A 380 21.01 14.57 12.40
C ALA A 380 20.88 14.46 10.88
N TYR A 381 20.42 13.31 10.37
CA TYR A 381 20.11 13.12 8.95
C TYR A 381 19.01 14.08 8.48
N VAL A 382 17.86 14.10 9.17
CA VAL A 382 16.75 15.00 8.83
C VAL A 382 17.19 16.47 8.84
N GLU A 383 17.97 16.90 9.83
CA GLU A 383 18.50 18.27 9.84
C GLU A 383 19.39 18.56 8.62
N LYS A 384 20.30 17.64 8.26
CA LYS A 384 21.19 17.78 7.11
C LYS A 384 20.39 17.93 5.81
N GLU A 385 19.42 17.05 5.58
CA GLU A 385 18.58 17.05 4.38
C GLU A 385 17.73 18.32 4.29
N LEU A 386 17.09 18.76 5.38
CA LEU A 386 16.30 20.00 5.40
C LEU A 386 17.17 21.24 5.14
N ARG A 387 18.38 21.31 5.70
CA ARG A 387 19.30 22.43 5.43
C ARG A 387 19.76 22.45 3.99
N ALA A 388 20.07 21.30 3.41
CA ALA A 388 20.45 21.19 2.01
C ALA A 388 19.29 21.54 1.07
N ALA A 389 18.08 21.06 1.35
CA ALA A 389 16.86 21.41 0.63
C ALA A 389 16.59 22.92 0.67
N ALA A 390 16.74 23.55 1.84
CA ALA A 390 16.59 25.00 1.99
C ALA A 390 17.63 25.77 1.15
N ALA A 391 18.90 25.33 1.18
CA ALA A 391 19.99 25.96 0.43
C ALA A 391 19.82 25.86 -1.09
N LEU A 392 19.26 24.74 -1.58
CA LEU A 392 19.01 24.51 -3.00
C LEU A 392 17.73 25.16 -3.54
N GLY A 393 16.85 25.65 -2.66
CA GLY A 393 15.58 26.25 -3.06
C GLY A 393 14.58 25.26 -3.66
N MET A 394 13.54 25.78 -4.31
CA MET A 394 12.53 25.00 -5.05
C MET A 394 13.05 24.44 -6.39
N THR A 395 14.23 23.83 -6.38
CA THR A 395 14.77 23.08 -7.51
C THR A 395 14.33 21.61 -7.41
N PRO A 396 14.38 20.83 -8.51
CA PRO A 396 14.08 19.39 -8.44
C PRO A 396 14.90 18.66 -7.38
N GLU A 397 16.16 19.05 -7.22
CA GLU A 397 17.05 18.49 -6.19
C GLU A 397 16.64 18.94 -4.79
N GLY A 398 16.34 20.23 -4.57
CA GLY A 398 15.84 20.71 -3.27
C GLY A 398 14.52 20.04 -2.85
N MET A 399 13.60 19.81 -3.80
CA MET A 399 12.37 19.05 -3.56
C MET A 399 12.63 17.60 -3.19
N ARG A 400 13.58 16.94 -3.88
CA ARG A 400 13.99 15.57 -3.59
C ARG A 400 14.58 15.44 -2.18
N LEU A 401 15.47 16.34 -1.76
CA LEU A 401 16.04 16.33 -0.40
C LEU A 401 14.98 16.62 0.67
N LEU A 402 13.98 17.47 0.38
CA LEU A 402 12.82 17.60 1.26
C LEU A 402 12.07 16.27 1.38
N GLY A 403 11.86 15.56 0.27
CA GLY A 403 11.27 14.21 0.25
C GLY A 403 12.02 13.22 1.13
N ASN A 404 13.35 13.18 1.05
CA ASN A 404 14.20 12.33 1.90
C ASN A 404 13.96 12.61 3.41
N ALA A 405 13.96 13.89 3.80
CA ALA A 405 13.76 14.28 5.20
C ALA A 405 12.36 13.93 5.70
N LEU A 406 11.34 14.09 4.84
CA LEU A 406 9.95 13.78 5.18
C LEU A 406 9.72 12.28 5.32
N HIS A 407 10.38 11.45 4.53
CA HIS A 407 10.35 9.99 4.66
C HIS A 407 10.81 9.53 6.06
N THR A 408 11.97 9.98 6.54
CA THR A 408 12.43 9.60 7.91
C THR A 408 11.46 10.06 9.02
N LEU A 409 10.75 11.17 8.81
CA LEU A 409 9.73 11.65 9.76
C LEU A 409 8.45 10.82 9.71
N GLU A 410 8.13 10.20 8.59
CA GLU A 410 7.02 9.25 8.42
C GLU A 410 7.34 7.92 9.10
N ASP A 411 8.52 7.37 8.83
CA ASP A 411 9.02 6.11 9.42
C ASP A 411 9.07 6.17 10.94
N LEU A 412 9.27 7.35 11.54
CA LEU A 412 9.18 7.52 13.00
C LEU A 412 7.84 7.04 13.55
N TYR A 413 6.71 7.23 12.85
CA TYR A 413 5.39 6.79 13.30
C TYR A 413 5.05 5.38 12.82
N SER A 414 5.64 4.94 11.71
CA SER A 414 5.35 3.63 11.10
C SER A 414 6.23 2.51 11.63
N HIS A 415 7.51 2.76 11.92
CA HIS A 415 8.52 1.74 12.24
C HIS A 415 9.06 1.83 13.67
N SER A 416 8.38 2.61 14.51
CA SER A 416 8.63 2.67 15.95
C SER A 416 7.42 2.20 16.75
N ASN A 417 7.61 2.00 18.06
CA ASN A 417 6.51 1.78 19.01
C ASN A 417 5.80 3.08 19.47
N PHE A 418 5.97 4.21 18.77
CA PHE A 418 5.43 5.51 19.19
C PHE A 418 3.90 5.48 19.41
N ALA A 419 3.15 4.88 18.49
CA ALA A 419 1.69 4.80 18.57
C ALA A 419 1.23 3.97 19.78
N GLU A 420 1.93 2.86 20.05
CA GLU A 420 1.70 1.98 21.20
C GLU A 420 1.95 2.74 22.51
N LEU A 421 3.09 3.43 22.62
CA LEU A 421 3.44 4.25 23.78
C LEU A 421 2.46 5.41 24.01
N LEU A 422 1.97 6.03 22.93
CA LEU A 422 0.96 7.07 22.99
C LEU A 422 -0.37 6.55 23.53
N LEU A 423 -0.81 5.36 23.10
CA LEU A 423 -2.03 4.71 23.63
C LEU A 423 -1.88 4.30 25.09
N LEU A 424 -0.71 3.78 25.49
CA LEU A 424 -0.41 3.49 26.89
C LEU A 424 -0.53 4.72 27.77
N LYS A 425 0.04 5.86 27.34
CA LYS A 425 -0.08 7.14 28.04
C LYS A 425 -1.53 7.62 28.18
N LEU A 426 -2.39 7.29 27.22
CA LEU A 426 -3.82 7.58 27.27
C LEU A 426 -4.63 6.62 28.17
N GLY A 427 -3.97 5.65 28.80
CA GLY A 427 -4.59 4.71 29.73
C GLY A 427 -4.97 3.35 29.13
N HIS A 428 -4.63 3.08 27.87
CA HIS A 428 -4.86 1.77 27.23
C HIS A 428 -3.75 0.78 27.62
N THR A 429 -3.72 0.38 28.89
CA THR A 429 -2.64 -0.44 29.50
C THR A 429 -2.49 -1.86 28.95
N GLN A 430 -3.45 -2.33 28.15
CA GLN A 430 -3.41 -3.64 27.49
C GLN A 430 -2.56 -3.66 26.21
N VAL A 431 -2.28 -2.47 25.64
CA VAL A 431 -1.49 -2.33 24.40
C VAL A 431 -0.06 -2.79 24.65
N TYR A 432 0.44 -3.67 23.81
CA TYR A 432 1.79 -4.18 23.93
C TYR A 432 2.82 -3.23 23.27
N PRO A 433 3.83 -2.73 24.02
CA PRO A 433 4.75 -1.70 23.52
C PRO A 433 5.96 -2.21 22.74
N TRP A 434 6.06 -3.52 22.47
CA TRP A 434 7.25 -4.13 21.83
C TRP A 434 8.57 -3.96 22.59
N ALA A 435 8.51 -3.60 23.88
CA ALA A 435 9.65 -3.46 24.77
C ALA A 435 9.29 -3.98 26.18
N HIS A 436 10.23 -4.65 26.85
CA HIS A 436 9.96 -5.35 28.12
C HIS A 436 10.26 -4.53 29.38
N ARG A 437 11.32 -3.73 29.37
CA ARG A 437 11.84 -3.07 30.58
C ARG A 437 11.36 -1.63 30.68
N LYS A 438 10.86 -1.23 31.86
CA LYS A 438 10.75 0.19 32.19
C LYS A 438 12.13 0.74 32.57
N VAL A 439 12.54 1.80 31.91
CA VAL A 439 13.83 2.47 32.11
C VAL A 439 13.67 3.52 33.18
N GLN A 440 14.66 3.60 34.06
CA GLN A 440 14.70 4.63 35.09
C GLN A 440 15.25 5.91 34.48
N THR A 441 14.34 6.71 33.92
CA THR A 441 14.56 8.13 33.59
C THR A 441 14.00 8.98 34.75
N PRO A 442 13.98 10.32 34.69
CA PRO A 442 13.24 11.12 35.67
C PRO A 442 11.79 10.64 35.90
N THR A 443 11.19 9.96 34.91
CA THR A 443 9.96 9.17 35.10
C THR A 443 10.10 7.75 34.56
N VAL A 444 9.63 6.75 35.31
CA VAL A 444 9.74 5.33 34.93
C VAL A 444 8.82 5.05 33.72
N ARG A 445 9.40 4.66 32.58
CA ARG A 445 8.70 4.52 31.28
C ARG A 445 9.25 3.36 30.43
N TYR A 446 8.49 2.85 29.48
CA TYR A 446 9.04 1.98 28.43
C TYR A 446 9.95 2.79 27.50
N PRO A 447 10.98 2.19 26.86
CA PRO A 447 11.79 2.89 25.88
C PRO A 447 11.05 3.02 24.54
N LEU A 448 11.38 4.07 23.79
CA LEU A 448 11.02 4.18 22.38
C LEU A 448 12.04 3.38 21.56
N VAL A 449 11.55 2.33 20.89
CA VAL A 449 12.35 1.42 20.06
C VAL A 449 11.84 1.42 18.62
N THR A 450 12.74 1.13 17.69
CA THR A 450 12.43 0.98 16.26
C THR A 450 12.88 -0.40 15.77
N GLY A 451 12.38 -0.78 14.61
CA GLY A 451 12.65 -2.07 14.00
C GLY A 451 14.09 -2.18 13.50
N LYS A 452 14.74 -3.33 13.63
CA LYS A 452 15.95 -3.65 12.87
C LYS A 452 15.56 -4.17 11.49
N PHE A 453 16.21 -3.65 10.45
CA PHE A 453 16.08 -4.18 9.10
C PHE A 453 16.68 -5.59 9.03
N GLY A 454 15.87 -6.56 8.64
CA GLY A 454 16.20 -7.98 8.70
C GLY A 454 16.05 -8.69 7.36
N SER A 455 16.30 -10.00 7.40
CA SER A 455 16.35 -10.84 6.21
C SER A 455 15.03 -11.09 5.49
N ASN A 456 13.90 -10.99 6.20
CA ASN A 456 12.59 -11.00 5.54
C ASN A 456 12.32 -9.67 4.85
N ASP A 457 12.77 -8.55 5.43
CA ASP A 457 12.61 -7.21 4.85
C ASP A 457 13.45 -7.09 3.56
N ILE A 458 14.65 -7.69 3.56
CA ILE A 458 15.51 -7.89 2.37
C ILE A 458 14.77 -8.65 1.25
N GLN A 459 14.06 -9.73 1.58
CA GLN A 459 13.32 -10.53 0.59
C GLN A 459 12.15 -9.76 0.01
N VAL A 460 11.37 -9.05 0.83
CA VAL A 460 10.25 -8.24 0.35
C VAL A 460 10.77 -7.11 -0.54
N SER A 461 11.83 -6.42 -0.12
CA SER A 461 12.43 -5.33 -0.89
C SER A 461 12.90 -5.78 -2.27
N LEU A 462 13.61 -6.90 -2.36
CA LEU A 462 14.12 -7.40 -3.64
C LEU A 462 13.05 -8.13 -4.46
N ALA A 463 12.14 -8.87 -3.83
CA ALA A 463 11.01 -9.49 -4.52
C ALA A 463 10.07 -8.43 -5.09
N TYR A 464 9.83 -7.32 -4.38
CA TYR A 464 9.06 -6.20 -4.91
C TYR A 464 9.76 -5.57 -6.13
N VAL A 465 11.06 -5.27 -6.02
CA VAL A 465 11.85 -4.69 -7.13
C VAL A 465 11.84 -5.59 -8.37
N LEU A 466 12.00 -6.90 -8.21
CA LEU A 466 12.18 -7.84 -9.32
C LEU A 466 10.88 -8.53 -9.77
N ASN A 467 10.07 -9.06 -8.85
CA ASN A 467 8.92 -9.90 -9.19
C ASN A 467 7.80 -9.10 -9.85
N GLU A 468 7.34 -7.98 -9.25
CA GLU A 468 6.23 -7.21 -9.84
C GLU A 468 6.54 -6.74 -11.26
N ASN A 469 7.76 -6.28 -11.53
CA ASN A 469 8.12 -5.75 -12.84
C ASN A 469 8.43 -6.83 -13.88
N LEU A 470 8.91 -7.99 -13.46
CA LEU A 470 9.19 -9.12 -14.36
C LEU A 470 7.95 -9.98 -14.63
N THR A 471 6.95 -9.98 -13.75
CA THR A 471 5.69 -10.72 -13.93
C THR A 471 4.51 -9.84 -14.34
N ALA A 472 4.61 -8.52 -14.25
CA ALA A 472 3.56 -7.61 -14.72
C ALA A 472 3.28 -7.81 -16.21
N THR A 473 2.08 -8.31 -16.52
CA THR A 473 1.57 -8.41 -17.89
C THR A 473 1.18 -7.03 -18.40
N LYS A 474 2.14 -6.28 -18.95
CA LYS A 474 1.88 -4.99 -19.62
C LYS A 474 1.54 -5.21 -21.11
N GLU A 475 0.67 -4.36 -21.66
CA GLU A 475 0.34 -4.40 -23.10
C GLU A 475 1.63 -4.24 -23.92
N TYR A 476 1.90 -5.20 -24.80
CA TYR A 476 3.01 -5.12 -25.74
C TYR A 476 2.86 -3.88 -26.63
N VAL A 477 3.88 -3.00 -26.63
CA VAL A 477 3.92 -1.82 -27.49
C VAL A 477 4.88 -2.06 -28.66
N PRO A 478 4.41 -2.07 -29.91
CA PRO A 478 5.27 -2.26 -31.08
C PRO A 478 6.44 -1.28 -31.13
N GLY A 479 7.65 -1.82 -31.23
CA GLY A 479 8.88 -1.04 -31.31
C GLY A 479 9.32 -0.32 -30.04
N LYS A 480 8.77 -0.70 -28.87
CA LYS A 480 9.33 -0.34 -27.57
C LYS A 480 9.65 -1.61 -26.79
N ARG A 481 10.83 -1.64 -26.16
CA ARG A 481 11.20 -2.69 -25.20
C ARG A 481 10.28 -2.60 -23.97
N SER A 482 9.82 -3.74 -23.48
CA SER A 482 9.11 -3.79 -22.19
C SER A 482 10.08 -3.55 -21.04
N ALA A 483 9.58 -3.00 -19.93
CA ALA A 483 10.38 -2.83 -18.71
C ALA A 483 11.00 -4.16 -18.25
N SER A 484 10.25 -5.25 -18.32
CA SER A 484 10.69 -6.61 -17.97
C SER A 484 11.87 -7.07 -18.83
N ALA A 485 11.82 -6.81 -20.15
CA ALA A 485 12.91 -7.16 -21.06
C ALA A 485 14.17 -6.31 -20.85
N GLU A 486 14.00 -5.03 -20.45
CA GLU A 486 15.13 -4.16 -20.09
C GLU A 486 15.79 -4.58 -18.77
N ILE A 487 14.99 -4.86 -17.74
CA ILE A 487 15.46 -5.41 -16.46
C ILE A 487 16.20 -6.72 -16.71
N LEU A 488 15.64 -7.65 -17.48
CA LEU A 488 16.30 -8.90 -17.82
C LEU A 488 17.68 -8.66 -18.46
N LEU A 489 17.77 -7.75 -19.43
CA LEU A 489 19.04 -7.44 -20.08
C LEU A 489 20.06 -6.84 -19.10
N ILE A 490 19.62 -6.02 -18.15
CA ILE A 490 20.48 -5.50 -17.08
C ILE A 490 21.03 -6.65 -16.24
N LEU A 491 20.17 -7.60 -15.83
CA LEU A 491 20.58 -8.74 -15.01
C LEU A 491 21.51 -9.70 -15.76
N LEU A 492 21.26 -9.98 -17.04
CA LEU A 492 22.13 -10.82 -17.87
C LEU A 492 23.52 -10.21 -18.06
N LYS A 493 23.60 -8.87 -18.18
CA LYS A 493 24.89 -8.15 -18.25
C LYS A 493 25.66 -8.16 -16.93
N ASP A 494 24.97 -8.37 -15.81
CA ASP A 494 25.60 -8.47 -14.49
C ASP A 494 26.26 -9.83 -14.25
N LEU A 495 25.82 -10.88 -14.94
CA LEU A 495 26.33 -12.23 -14.76
C LEU A 495 27.83 -12.32 -15.12
N PRO A 496 28.66 -12.96 -14.26
CA PRO A 496 30.07 -13.18 -14.58
C PRO A 496 30.28 -13.99 -15.86
N PRO A 497 31.40 -13.77 -16.59
CA PRO A 497 31.71 -14.50 -17.81
C PRO A 497 31.73 -16.02 -17.66
N GLU A 498 32.03 -16.54 -16.46
CA GLU A 498 32.02 -17.98 -16.18
C GLU A 498 30.61 -18.60 -16.31
N TYR A 499 29.56 -17.80 -16.05
CA TYR A 499 28.16 -18.26 -16.12
C TYR A 499 27.56 -17.98 -17.50
N LEU A 500 27.84 -16.80 -18.07
CA LEU A 500 27.30 -16.38 -19.36
C LEU A 500 28.31 -15.56 -20.16
N ASP A 501 28.62 -16.00 -21.39
CA ASP A 501 29.51 -15.27 -22.28
C ASP A 501 28.89 -13.92 -22.66
N GLN A 502 29.56 -12.83 -22.30
CA GLN A 502 29.11 -11.47 -22.58
C GLN A 502 28.99 -11.18 -24.08
N LYS A 503 29.66 -11.93 -24.96
CA LYS A 503 29.41 -11.86 -26.42
C LYS A 503 28.01 -12.34 -26.77
N GLN A 504 27.49 -13.36 -26.09
CA GLN A 504 26.11 -13.85 -26.28
C GLN A 504 25.10 -12.81 -25.81
N VAL A 505 25.35 -12.17 -24.67
CA VAL A 505 24.50 -11.07 -24.16
C VAL A 505 24.48 -9.88 -25.12
N LYS A 506 25.65 -9.49 -25.65
CA LYS A 506 25.74 -8.43 -26.68
C LYS A 506 24.99 -8.77 -27.97
N ARG A 507 25.03 -10.04 -28.40
CA ARG A 507 24.26 -10.50 -29.55
C ARG A 507 22.76 -10.46 -29.26
N LEU A 508 22.33 -10.92 -28.08
CA LEU A 508 20.94 -10.81 -27.66
C LEU A 508 20.47 -9.35 -27.67
N GLU A 509 21.27 -8.42 -27.11
CA GLU A 509 20.97 -6.99 -27.16
C GLU A 509 20.87 -6.46 -28.60
N MET A 510 21.79 -6.86 -29.48
CA MET A 510 21.74 -6.49 -30.90
C MET A 510 20.47 -7.03 -31.57
N VAL A 511 20.12 -8.29 -31.32
CA VAL A 511 18.91 -8.93 -31.82
C VAL A 511 17.67 -8.20 -31.29
N MET A 512 17.61 -7.88 -30.00
CA MET A 512 16.54 -7.09 -29.39
C MET A 512 16.43 -5.69 -30.00
N ASN A 513 17.54 -5.01 -30.26
CA ASN A 513 17.56 -3.70 -30.93
C ASN A 513 17.05 -3.79 -32.38
N ILE A 514 17.48 -4.80 -33.13
CA ILE A 514 16.99 -5.06 -34.50
C ILE A 514 15.49 -5.38 -34.47
N GLN A 515 15.06 -6.16 -33.48
CA GLN A 515 13.66 -6.54 -33.27
C GLN A 515 12.80 -5.36 -32.83
N GLU A 516 13.30 -4.37 -32.09
CA GLU A 516 12.55 -3.12 -31.86
C GLU A 516 12.24 -2.39 -33.18
N GLY A 517 13.18 -2.36 -34.11
CA GLY A 517 12.97 -1.85 -35.46
C GLY A 517 11.98 -2.71 -36.27
N LEU A 518 12.16 -4.03 -36.25
CA LEU A 518 11.35 -4.98 -37.02
C LEU A 518 9.96 -5.21 -36.45
N SER A 519 9.77 -5.09 -35.14
CA SER A 519 8.52 -5.41 -34.47
C SER A 519 7.42 -4.37 -34.71
N LYS A 520 7.82 -3.15 -35.12
CA LYS A 520 6.90 -2.20 -35.78
C LYS A 520 6.30 -2.75 -37.07
N LYS A 521 7.02 -3.64 -37.75
CA LYS A 521 6.66 -4.23 -39.06
C LYS A 521 6.11 -5.67 -38.95
N TYR A 522 6.55 -6.43 -37.95
CA TYR A 522 6.18 -7.83 -37.69
C TYR A 522 5.90 -8.09 -36.20
N PRO A 523 4.68 -7.79 -35.70
CA PRO A 523 4.33 -7.86 -34.28
C PRO A 523 4.41 -9.26 -33.65
N GLN A 524 4.30 -10.33 -34.45
CA GLN A 524 4.45 -11.72 -33.98
C GLN A 524 5.85 -12.05 -33.45
N VAL A 525 6.91 -11.44 -34.00
CA VAL A 525 8.30 -11.65 -33.53
C VAL A 525 8.51 -10.99 -32.17
N GLY A 526 7.88 -9.83 -31.93
CA GLY A 526 7.90 -9.13 -30.64
C GLY A 526 7.25 -9.95 -29.52
N ARG A 527 6.19 -10.69 -29.82
CA ARG A 527 5.50 -11.57 -28.86
C ARG A 527 6.35 -12.74 -28.36
N VAL A 528 7.08 -13.41 -29.25
CA VAL A 528 7.94 -14.55 -28.87
C VAL A 528 9.03 -14.16 -27.87
N LEU A 529 9.55 -12.93 -27.96
CA LEU A 529 10.57 -12.41 -27.04
C LEU A 529 9.99 -11.95 -25.72
N ASP A 530 8.78 -11.40 -25.74
CA ASP A 530 8.02 -11.11 -24.53
C ASP A 530 7.77 -12.40 -23.73
N ASP A 531 7.46 -13.50 -24.42
CA ASP A 531 7.31 -14.82 -23.80
C ASP A 531 8.64 -15.40 -23.29
N LEU A 532 9.76 -15.16 -23.99
CA LEU A 532 11.09 -15.50 -23.48
C LEU A 532 11.45 -14.68 -22.23
N SER A 533 11.10 -13.39 -22.19
CA SER A 533 11.29 -12.53 -21.01
C SER A 533 10.49 -13.03 -19.80
N LYS A 534 9.28 -13.57 -20.02
CA LYS A 534 8.45 -14.21 -18.98
C LYS A 534 9.04 -15.53 -18.50
N LEU A 535 9.67 -16.31 -19.39
CA LEU A 535 10.34 -17.55 -18.98
C LEU A 535 11.58 -17.28 -18.10
N MET A 536 12.20 -16.13 -18.30
CA MET A 536 13.42 -15.68 -17.62
C MET A 536 13.18 -14.91 -16.32
N SER A 537 11.94 -14.49 -16.03
CA SER A 537 11.57 -13.79 -14.80
C SER A 537 11.73 -14.66 -13.54
N ALA A 538 11.85 -15.97 -13.70
CA ALA A 538 12.09 -16.93 -12.63
C ALA A 538 13.53 -16.86 -12.05
N LEU A 539 14.50 -16.31 -12.79
CA LEU A 539 15.91 -16.30 -12.37
C LEU A 539 16.15 -15.48 -11.08
N PRO A 540 15.66 -14.24 -10.96
CA PRO A 540 15.63 -13.52 -9.69
C PRO A 540 15.04 -14.30 -8.52
N ASN A 541 13.89 -14.94 -8.72
CA ASN A 541 13.19 -15.70 -7.69
C ASN A 541 14.00 -16.93 -7.21
N SER A 542 14.79 -17.56 -8.10
CA SER A 542 15.69 -18.66 -7.76
C SER A 542 16.91 -18.17 -6.93
N ILE A 543 17.55 -17.07 -7.32
CA ILE A 543 18.67 -16.47 -6.57
C ILE A 543 18.18 -16.03 -5.17
N LEU A 544 17.02 -15.39 -5.12
CA LEU A 544 16.35 -14.98 -3.89
C LEU A 544 16.07 -16.15 -2.95
N SER A 545 15.56 -17.26 -3.47
CA SER A 545 15.26 -18.45 -2.67
C SER A 545 16.52 -19.07 -2.04
N ALA A 546 17.65 -19.03 -2.76
CA ALA A 546 18.93 -19.52 -2.24
C ALA A 546 19.49 -18.66 -1.10
N GLN A 547 19.32 -17.33 -1.16
CA GLN A 547 19.69 -16.41 -0.08
C GLN A 547 18.72 -16.49 1.11
N ALA A 548 17.41 -16.59 0.84
CA ALA A 548 16.36 -16.66 1.86
C ALA A 548 16.57 -17.82 2.85
N MET A 549 17.00 -18.99 2.37
CA MET A 549 17.30 -20.16 3.21
C MET A 549 18.41 -19.90 4.24
N LYS A 550 19.43 -19.08 3.92
CA LYS A 550 20.50 -18.75 4.86
C LYS A 550 20.02 -17.81 5.98
N HIS A 551 19.04 -16.96 5.70
CA HIS A 551 18.67 -15.88 6.61
C HIS A 551 17.27 -15.99 7.24
N ALA A 552 16.38 -16.90 6.80
CA ALA A 552 15.08 -17.16 7.45
C ALA A 552 15.23 -17.53 8.94
N THR A 553 16.37 -18.12 9.31
CA THR A 553 16.68 -18.45 10.70
C THR A 553 16.73 -17.21 11.62
N ASN A 554 16.94 -16.00 11.11
CA ASN A 554 17.14 -14.81 11.94
C ASN A 554 15.84 -14.17 12.46
N VAL A 555 14.73 -14.21 11.70
CA VAL A 555 13.43 -13.71 12.17
C VAL A 555 12.88 -14.61 13.27
N THR A 556 12.91 -15.91 13.06
CA THR A 556 12.49 -16.91 14.06
C THR A 556 13.36 -16.84 15.32
N LYS A 557 14.68 -16.66 15.18
CA LYS A 557 15.58 -16.38 16.32
C LYS A 557 15.24 -15.08 17.05
N SER A 558 14.94 -14.00 16.33
CA SER A 558 14.58 -12.72 16.97
C SER A 558 13.23 -12.80 17.69
N GLN A 559 12.28 -13.55 17.14
CA GLN A 559 10.99 -13.84 17.79
C GLN A 559 11.18 -14.70 19.05
N GLU A 560 12.04 -15.72 19.00
CA GLU A 560 12.39 -16.54 20.15
C GLU A 560 13.16 -15.75 21.22
N GLU A 561 14.11 -14.91 20.81
CA GLU A 561 14.88 -14.05 21.71
C GLU A 561 13.96 -13.04 22.40
N PHE A 562 13.04 -12.42 21.66
CA PHE A 562 12.00 -11.56 22.23
C PHE A 562 11.16 -12.27 23.31
N LEU A 563 10.77 -13.53 23.08
CA LEU A 563 10.00 -14.29 24.08
C LEU A 563 10.82 -14.66 25.33
N LYS A 564 12.14 -14.84 25.17
CA LYS A 564 13.04 -15.35 26.22
C LYS A 564 13.83 -14.26 26.94
N ASN A 565 14.04 -13.09 26.33
CA ASN A 565 14.93 -12.03 26.82
C ASN A 565 14.13 -10.85 27.41
N PRO A 566 14.08 -10.71 28.74
CA PRO A 566 13.36 -9.61 29.40
C PRO A 566 14.01 -8.23 29.21
N SER A 567 15.19 -8.14 28.60
CA SER A 567 15.90 -6.90 28.26
C SER A 567 15.89 -6.60 26.75
N PHE A 568 15.01 -7.24 25.98
CA PHE A 568 14.98 -7.08 24.53
C PHE A 568 14.59 -5.65 24.09
N LEU A 569 15.43 -5.06 23.23
CA LEU A 569 15.30 -3.71 22.67
C LEU A 569 15.34 -3.67 21.13
N HIS A 570 15.35 -4.84 20.49
CA HIS A 570 15.70 -4.97 19.07
C HIS A 570 14.61 -5.69 18.26
N PRO A 571 13.34 -5.24 18.31
CA PRO A 571 12.29 -5.80 17.46
C PRO A 571 12.68 -5.68 15.98
N THR A 572 12.17 -6.57 15.12
CA THR A 572 12.41 -6.49 13.68
C THR A 572 11.53 -5.42 13.03
N HIS A 573 11.95 -4.93 11.88
CA HIS A 573 11.16 -3.99 11.06
C HIS A 573 9.76 -4.55 10.78
N SER A 574 9.65 -5.78 10.25
CA SER A 574 8.38 -6.51 10.10
C SER A 574 7.51 -6.68 11.38
N GLN A 575 8.07 -6.52 12.59
CA GLN A 575 7.28 -6.58 13.84
C GLN A 575 6.65 -5.24 14.19
N LEU A 576 7.35 -4.15 13.88
CA LEU A 576 6.92 -2.79 14.18
C LEU A 576 6.28 -2.09 13.00
N SER A 577 6.44 -2.58 11.77
CA SER A 577 5.93 -1.91 10.57
C SER A 577 4.42 -1.78 10.59
N LYS A 578 3.96 -0.59 10.19
CA LYS A 578 2.55 -0.18 10.18
C LYS A 578 2.16 0.35 8.80
N ASP A 579 2.97 0.11 7.77
CA ASP A 579 2.77 0.63 6.41
C ASP A 579 1.71 -0.14 5.66
N HIS A 580 1.53 -1.41 6.01
CA HIS A 580 0.45 -2.22 5.47
C HIS A 580 -0.85 -1.91 6.22
N ASP A 581 -1.89 -1.67 5.43
CA ASP A 581 -3.20 -1.27 5.94
C ASP A 581 -3.90 -2.36 6.77
N ASP A 582 -3.45 -3.61 6.65
CA ASP A 582 -3.89 -4.74 7.46
C ASP A 582 -3.40 -4.64 8.92
N HIS A 583 -2.44 -3.75 9.20
CA HIS A 583 -1.96 -3.51 10.55
C HIS A 583 -3.00 -2.69 11.35
N PRO A 584 -3.39 -3.12 12.57
CA PRO A 584 -4.43 -2.42 13.33
C PRO A 584 -4.13 -0.93 13.57
N LEU A 585 -2.86 -0.57 13.75
CA LEU A 585 -2.41 0.81 13.97
C LEU A 585 -2.09 1.62 12.71
N HIS A 586 -2.18 1.04 11.51
CA HIS A 586 -1.79 1.71 10.25
C HIS A 586 -2.37 3.13 10.15
N LEU A 587 -3.69 3.22 10.27
CA LEU A 587 -4.42 4.48 10.21
C LEU A 587 -3.91 5.50 11.23
N LEU A 588 -3.74 5.10 12.50
CA LEU A 588 -3.27 6.02 13.52
C LEU A 588 -1.88 6.56 13.16
N SER A 589 -0.94 5.68 12.85
CA SER A 589 0.43 6.04 12.52
C SER A 589 0.51 6.97 11.31
N ALA A 590 -0.17 6.63 10.22
CA ALA A 590 -0.13 7.45 9.03
C ALA A 590 -0.87 8.81 9.20
N THR A 591 -1.93 8.87 10.02
CA THR A 591 -2.54 10.17 10.36
C THR A 591 -1.58 11.07 11.14
N LEU A 592 -0.80 10.49 12.07
CA LEU A 592 0.23 11.22 12.81
C LEU A 592 1.33 11.70 11.85
N ALA A 593 1.84 10.82 11.00
CA ALA A 593 2.88 11.13 10.02
C ALA A 593 2.45 12.25 9.06
N MET A 594 1.27 12.15 8.44
CA MET A 594 0.74 13.17 7.54
C MET A 594 0.69 14.57 8.14
N LYS A 595 0.36 14.67 9.43
CA LYS A 595 0.29 15.98 10.09
C LYS A 595 1.68 16.57 10.25
N VAL A 596 2.67 15.75 10.59
CA VAL A 596 4.08 16.15 10.64
C VAL A 596 4.59 16.56 9.26
N VAL A 597 4.33 15.74 8.24
CA VAL A 597 4.67 16.03 6.85
C VAL A 597 4.10 17.36 6.41
N ARG A 598 2.81 17.60 6.65
CA ARG A 598 2.14 18.85 6.29
C ARG A 598 2.79 20.05 6.98
N GLU A 599 3.13 19.93 8.27
CA GLU A 599 3.73 21.03 9.02
C GLU A 599 5.16 21.33 8.54
N VAL A 600 6.02 20.31 8.44
CA VAL A 600 7.41 20.49 8.04
C VAL A 600 7.52 20.95 6.58
N GLY A 601 6.76 20.34 5.67
CA GLY A 601 6.72 20.74 4.27
C GLY A 601 6.13 22.15 4.07
N GLY A 602 5.11 22.52 4.83
CA GLY A 602 4.57 23.88 4.84
C GLY A 602 5.58 24.92 5.30
N LEU A 603 6.30 24.65 6.39
CA LEU A 603 7.36 25.54 6.86
C LEU A 603 8.51 25.65 5.86
N MET A 604 8.87 24.56 5.16
CA MET A 604 9.87 24.62 4.08
C MET A 604 9.41 25.50 2.91
N ALA A 605 8.13 25.40 2.52
CA ALA A 605 7.56 26.29 1.51
C ALA A 605 7.65 27.76 1.93
N GLU A 606 7.39 28.08 3.20
CA GLU A 606 7.54 29.44 3.74
C GLU A 606 9.02 29.91 3.72
N VAL A 607 9.98 29.01 4.00
CA VAL A 607 11.41 29.31 3.87
C VAL A 607 11.78 29.64 2.43
N TRP A 608 11.34 28.84 1.46
CA TRP A 608 11.61 29.08 0.05
C TRP A 608 10.96 30.37 -0.49
N ASN A 609 9.87 30.81 0.13
CA ASN A 609 9.23 32.10 -0.15
C ASN A 609 9.87 33.28 0.61
N GLY A 610 10.94 33.06 1.38
CA GLY A 610 11.62 34.10 2.15
C GLY A 610 10.87 34.59 3.39
N GLN A 611 9.85 33.84 3.84
CA GLN A 611 8.98 34.21 4.96
C GLN A 611 9.49 33.69 6.32
N ARG A 612 10.37 32.69 6.30
CA ARG A 612 10.97 32.07 7.50
C ARG A 612 12.44 31.75 7.31
N ARG A 613 13.11 31.44 8.41
CA ARG A 613 14.49 30.92 8.41
C ARG A 613 14.51 29.40 8.49
N VAL A 614 15.53 28.78 7.89
CA VAL A 614 15.72 27.32 7.90
C VAL A 614 15.83 26.75 9.31
N GLU A 615 16.37 27.51 10.27
CA GLU A 615 16.44 27.12 11.68
C GLU A 615 15.06 26.83 12.29
N GLU A 616 14.01 27.50 11.82
CA GLU A 616 12.65 27.27 12.30
C GLU A 616 12.09 25.94 11.80
N VAL A 617 12.34 25.58 10.53
CA VAL A 617 11.94 24.29 9.94
C VAL A 617 12.68 23.15 10.63
N VAL A 618 14.00 23.27 10.80
CA VAL A 618 14.83 22.27 11.47
C VAL A 618 14.37 22.11 12.92
N ARG A 619 14.21 23.19 13.68
CA ARG A 619 13.72 23.11 15.07
C ARG A 619 12.33 22.47 15.13
N ASN A 620 11.47 22.74 14.15
CA ASN A 620 10.15 22.13 14.08
C ASN A 620 10.22 20.63 13.82
N ALA A 621 11.01 20.18 12.84
CA ALA A 621 11.19 18.75 12.55
C ALA A 621 11.80 18.00 13.74
N LEU A 622 12.86 18.55 14.35
CA LEU A 622 13.57 17.89 15.45
C LEU A 622 12.72 17.73 16.72
N LYS A 623 11.70 18.56 16.92
CA LYS A 623 10.81 18.46 18.10
C LYS A 623 10.00 17.15 18.12
N TYR A 624 9.86 16.48 16.97
CA TYR A 624 9.09 15.25 16.81
C TYR A 624 9.86 14.00 17.20
N PHE A 625 11.20 14.05 17.25
CA PHE A 625 12.03 13.01 17.83
C PHE A 625 11.95 13.06 19.37
N VAL A 626 10.78 12.71 19.89
CA VAL A 626 10.44 12.80 21.32
C VAL A 626 9.68 11.57 21.78
N HIS A 627 9.87 11.23 23.05
CA HIS A 627 9.08 10.19 23.70
C HIS A 627 7.64 10.67 23.95
N PRO A 628 6.59 9.88 23.66
CA PRO A 628 5.20 10.29 23.92
C PRO A 628 4.93 10.73 25.38
N GLU A 629 5.62 10.13 26.36
CA GLU A 629 5.59 10.54 27.77
C GLU A 629 6.05 11.97 28.04
N ASP A 630 6.91 12.56 27.20
CA ASP A 630 7.39 13.94 27.38
C ASP A 630 6.52 14.98 26.67
N ILE A 631 5.50 14.55 25.93
CA ILE A 631 4.52 15.46 25.32
C ILE A 631 3.52 15.88 26.39
N GLN A 632 3.42 17.17 26.68
CA GLN A 632 2.46 17.68 27.65
C GLN A 632 1.09 17.84 27.01
N ASN A 633 0.01 17.46 27.71
CA ASN A 633 -1.36 17.69 27.22
C ASN A 633 -1.81 19.13 27.56
N THR A 634 -1.08 20.12 27.04
CA THR A 634 -1.31 21.54 27.26
C THR A 634 -1.37 22.27 25.93
N ALA A 635 -2.06 23.41 25.88
CA ALA A 635 -2.14 24.22 24.65
C ALA A 635 -0.79 24.83 24.24
N THR A 636 0.19 24.86 25.15
CA THR A 636 1.54 25.40 24.89
C THR A 636 2.47 24.38 24.25
N ASP A 637 2.25 23.08 24.47
CA ASP A 637 3.00 22.03 23.77
C ASP A 637 2.43 21.83 22.36
N ARG A 638 3.18 22.28 21.36
CA ARG A 638 2.78 22.19 19.94
C ARG A 638 2.66 20.76 19.41
N ARG A 639 2.98 19.75 20.22
CA ARG A 639 2.84 18.32 19.89
C ARG A 639 1.59 17.70 20.53
N ALA A 640 0.87 18.42 21.40
CA ALA A 640 -0.29 17.91 22.13
C ALA A 640 -1.43 17.39 21.24
N TRP A 641 -1.46 17.80 19.96
CA TRP A 641 -2.42 17.31 18.97
C TRP A 641 -2.43 15.79 18.81
N VAL A 642 -1.33 15.09 19.12
CA VAL A 642 -1.24 13.63 19.03
C VAL A 642 -2.28 12.94 19.93
N PHE A 643 -2.59 13.55 21.09
CA PHE A 643 -3.53 12.98 22.06
C PHE A 643 -4.95 12.96 21.53
N GLU A 644 -5.37 14.01 20.84
CA GLU A 644 -6.74 14.07 20.31
C GLU A 644 -6.93 13.03 19.22
N LEU A 645 -5.96 12.92 18.30
CA LEU A 645 -6.00 11.92 17.23
C LEU A 645 -6.02 10.49 17.78
N ALA A 646 -5.16 10.18 18.75
CA ALA A 646 -5.12 8.85 19.35
C ALA A 646 -6.38 8.53 20.17
N ARG A 647 -6.94 9.50 20.92
CA ARG A 647 -8.23 9.32 21.62
C ARG A 647 -9.38 9.07 20.65
N GLN A 648 -9.45 9.86 19.58
CA GLN A 648 -10.48 9.70 18.56
C GLN A 648 -10.36 8.33 17.89
N TRP A 649 -9.16 7.95 17.48
CA TRP A 649 -8.90 6.64 16.89
C TRP A 649 -9.29 5.49 17.84
N ALA A 650 -8.87 5.54 19.11
CA ALA A 650 -9.17 4.52 20.10
C ALA A 650 -10.69 4.35 20.35
N ARG A 651 -11.43 5.47 20.41
CA ARG A 651 -12.90 5.45 20.54
C ARG A 651 -13.60 4.81 19.34
N MET A 652 -13.09 5.04 18.14
CA MET A 652 -13.68 4.50 16.91
C MET A 652 -13.27 3.04 16.63
N ASN A 653 -12.19 2.56 17.25
CA ASN A 653 -11.61 1.25 16.94
C ASN A 653 -11.43 0.33 18.17
N PRO A 654 -12.48 0.08 18.99
CA PRO A 654 -12.35 -0.73 20.20
C PRO A 654 -11.93 -2.18 19.91
N ALA A 655 -12.38 -2.76 18.80
CA ALA A 655 -11.96 -4.10 18.39
C ALA A 655 -10.47 -4.15 18.00
N LYS A 656 -9.95 -3.11 17.33
CA LYS A 656 -8.52 -3.05 16.97
C LYS A 656 -7.62 -2.94 18.19
N LEU A 657 -8.07 -2.32 19.29
CA LEU A 657 -7.32 -2.29 20.55
C LEU A 657 -7.08 -3.69 21.14
N GLN A 658 -8.05 -4.61 21.01
CA GLN A 658 -7.88 -6.00 21.45
C GLN A 658 -6.82 -6.75 20.63
N LEU A 659 -6.66 -6.40 19.35
CA LEU A 659 -5.63 -6.95 18.46
C LEU A 659 -4.20 -6.46 18.78
N LEU A 660 -4.07 -5.52 19.72
CA LEU A 660 -2.79 -4.97 20.20
C LEU A 660 -2.35 -5.58 21.52
N GLU A 661 -3.14 -6.51 22.08
CA GLU A 661 -2.74 -7.27 23.24
C GLU A 661 -1.64 -8.27 22.90
N LYS A 662 -0.74 -8.52 23.86
CA LYS A 662 0.43 -9.39 23.65
C LYS A 662 0.06 -10.77 23.08
N GLY A 663 -1.01 -11.38 23.59
CA GLY A 663 -1.48 -12.70 23.13
C GLY A 663 -1.91 -12.67 21.66
N ALA A 664 -2.77 -11.73 21.30
CA ALA A 664 -3.26 -11.56 19.93
C ALA A 664 -2.14 -11.25 18.92
N ILE A 665 -1.14 -10.46 19.34
CA ILE A 665 0.04 -10.16 18.51
C ILE A 665 0.87 -11.42 18.26
N ILE A 666 1.14 -12.21 19.30
CA ILE A 666 1.90 -13.46 19.18
C ILE A 666 1.18 -14.40 18.21
N ASP A 667 -0.11 -14.64 18.39
CA ASP A 667 -0.88 -15.55 17.54
C ASP A 667 -0.86 -15.13 16.05
N ARG A 668 -1.03 -13.82 15.78
CA ARG A 668 -0.96 -13.26 14.43
C ARG A 668 0.42 -13.41 13.80
N GLN A 669 1.48 -13.05 14.54
CA GLN A 669 2.86 -13.07 14.05
C GLN A 669 3.35 -14.50 13.77
N PHE A 670 3.11 -15.46 14.67
CA PHE A 670 3.49 -16.85 14.47
C PHE A 670 2.74 -17.49 13.30
N THR A 671 1.47 -17.12 13.09
CA THR A 671 0.69 -17.60 11.94
C THR A 671 1.22 -17.03 10.62
N LYS A 672 1.52 -15.72 10.57
CA LYS A 672 2.11 -15.06 9.38
C LYS A 672 3.49 -15.62 9.05
N ALA A 673 4.37 -15.79 10.05
CA ALA A 673 5.72 -16.32 9.85
C ALA A 673 5.71 -17.75 9.27
N LYS A 674 4.88 -18.66 9.81
CA LYS A 674 4.72 -20.02 9.28
C LYS A 674 4.25 -20.05 7.82
N ARG A 675 3.32 -19.15 7.45
CA ARG A 675 2.84 -19.02 6.07
C ARG A 675 3.93 -18.51 5.13
N ALA A 676 4.71 -17.51 5.56
CA ALA A 676 5.82 -16.96 4.78
C ALA A 676 6.91 -18.02 4.54
N GLU A 677 7.32 -18.76 5.58
CA GLU A 677 8.30 -19.86 5.44
C GLU A 677 7.81 -20.96 4.48
N ALA A 678 6.53 -21.33 4.55
CA ALA A 678 5.94 -22.30 3.63
C ALA A 678 5.96 -21.82 2.17
N CYS A 679 5.67 -20.54 1.93
CA CYS A 679 5.72 -19.92 0.60
C CYS A 679 7.14 -19.86 0.04
N ILE A 680 8.13 -19.48 0.86
CA ILE A 680 9.55 -19.46 0.47
C ILE A 680 10.00 -20.87 0.07
N ARG A 681 9.62 -21.89 0.85
CA ARG A 681 9.97 -23.29 0.55
C ARG A 681 9.32 -23.76 -0.74
N SER A 682 8.02 -23.50 -0.94
CA SER A 682 7.34 -23.90 -2.18
C SER A 682 7.92 -23.22 -3.42
N ARG A 683 8.31 -21.94 -3.32
CA ARG A 683 8.98 -21.22 -4.42
C ARG A 683 10.37 -21.78 -4.72
N SER A 684 11.15 -22.09 -3.68
CA SER A 684 12.46 -22.74 -3.86
C SER A 684 12.34 -24.08 -4.59
N ASP A 685 11.32 -24.87 -4.25
CA ASP A 685 11.05 -26.17 -4.87
C ASP A 685 10.55 -26.03 -6.33
N GLU A 686 9.81 -24.97 -6.64
CA GLU A 686 9.27 -24.68 -7.99
C GLU A 686 10.36 -24.24 -8.99
N PHE A 687 11.29 -23.38 -8.57
CA PHE A 687 12.27 -22.74 -9.47
C PHE A 687 13.64 -23.43 -9.52
N GLY A 688 13.97 -24.28 -8.55
CA GLY A 688 15.24 -25.01 -8.49
C GLY A 688 16.47 -24.13 -8.23
N ALA A 689 17.65 -24.74 -8.21
CA ALA A 689 18.92 -24.04 -7.94
C ALA A 689 19.31 -23.09 -9.09
N PRO A 690 19.93 -21.91 -8.81
CA PRO A 690 20.29 -20.91 -9.83
C PRO A 690 21.10 -21.48 -11.00
N ASP A 691 22.02 -22.40 -10.73
CA ASP A 691 22.90 -23.01 -11.74
C ASP A 691 22.14 -23.84 -12.78
N VAL A 692 21.07 -24.55 -12.36
CA VAL A 692 20.23 -25.37 -13.24
C VAL A 692 19.41 -24.48 -14.16
N LEU A 693 18.90 -23.38 -13.64
CA LEU A 693 18.13 -22.43 -14.42
C LEU A 693 19.03 -21.73 -15.44
N LEU A 694 20.24 -21.30 -15.04
CA LEU A 694 21.25 -20.71 -15.93
C LEU A 694 21.70 -21.64 -17.06
N ALA A 695 21.76 -22.95 -16.82
CA ALA A 695 22.00 -23.91 -17.89
C ALA A 695 20.89 -23.85 -18.95
N ARG A 696 19.62 -23.81 -18.55
CA ARG A 696 18.48 -23.66 -19.48
C ARG A 696 18.51 -22.33 -20.25
N VAL A 697 18.93 -21.24 -19.59
CA VAL A 697 19.14 -19.94 -20.25
C VAL A 697 20.18 -20.06 -21.35
N ARG A 698 21.32 -20.67 -21.04
CA ARG A 698 22.43 -20.88 -21.98
C ARG A 698 21.98 -21.70 -23.18
N ASP A 699 21.27 -22.80 -22.95
CA ASP A 699 20.75 -23.68 -24.00
C ASP A 699 19.76 -22.94 -24.91
N THR A 700 18.89 -22.12 -24.32
CA THR A 700 17.94 -21.29 -25.07
C THR A 700 18.66 -20.23 -25.92
N LEU A 701 19.68 -19.56 -25.37
CA LEU A 701 20.49 -18.58 -26.10
C LEU A 701 21.33 -19.22 -27.21
N GLN A 702 21.79 -20.46 -27.03
CA GLN A 702 22.44 -21.24 -28.10
C GLN A 702 21.46 -21.58 -29.22
N GLY A 703 20.20 -21.93 -28.91
CA GLY A 703 19.15 -22.16 -29.91
C GLY A 703 18.88 -20.93 -30.79
N VAL A 704 18.96 -19.72 -30.22
CA VAL A 704 18.83 -18.46 -30.99
C VAL A 704 19.99 -18.23 -31.95
N GLN A 705 21.19 -18.81 -31.71
CA GLN A 705 22.31 -18.72 -32.65
C GLN A 705 22.04 -19.45 -33.98
N GLY A 706 21.09 -20.37 -34.02
CA GLY A 706 20.68 -21.04 -35.27
C GLY A 706 19.69 -20.23 -36.12
N LEU A 707 19.19 -19.10 -35.60
CA LEU A 707 18.19 -18.24 -36.27
C LEU A 707 18.77 -16.92 -36.80
N ALA A 708 19.98 -16.53 -36.37
CA ALA A 708 20.74 -15.38 -36.85
C ALA A 708 21.79 -15.83 -37.87
#